data_AF-A0A7C2S202-F1
#
_entry.id   AF-A0A7C2S202-F1
#
_cell.length_a   1.000
_cell.length_b   1.000
_cell.length_c   1.000
_cell.angle_alpha   90.00
_cell.angle_beta   90.00
_cell.angle_gamma   90.00
#
_symmetry.space_group_name_H-M   'P 1'
#
loop_
_entity.id
_entity.type
_entity.pdbx_description
1 polymer ?
#
loop_
_entity_poly.entity_id
_entity_poly.type
_entity_poly.pdbx_seq_one_letter_code
_entity_poly.pdbx_strand_id
1 'polypeptide(L)'
;MGVSIAARAPVKLLICSAVRPCGVNAMMHNIFTHARQALIVLALGLWGAQVLPLAAANTPPAAPVQTVPVPPSDASASSMSSELAQAQKRSQDAKQRIQVAKDLLKNGRAELAAIKEKMDDPAPRQILDGVDIPTLETMRQQVLVEQQEIESTLQTRRDAVSALELVNIDQPTPAPPSPGANAPPEQQALAAAMATASEAENEAYTLEITSQPIALQLARAKLDLAKREQQILQNRLSEIEQRLESARLSAARATLQDSPPTLAYAAYPELKQLAESNESLAQTLIKLTERLASLSQEREQITQQTAAMKEELDALVHQLEQFGFGPIMGNLLLEKRTTLPSANRLKRQSQDNRALLETLQGVEMKLSQERASMRDPQALIQQLLGTLEPQTKQLMQQDVEKLVKTRQTIFTSIASIKTPILQAIAGVEYALEAQQRVVNAYNAFIAQNLLWLPNERPVWSQSIDKHWGGLVATLAAIKVDDLLRAQLEALRNHALQAGVVVGLLLLLLGVRRRLHARLQAIVDASNQARFPVWKNALHSLLLALLLALPIPMILFSLGVLLGTSSQALHGILANNLISAAWVWLNASLFLVFARQGGLAEKMFGWSPRALAALRSAFYLFLYIAIPLDIIASITLELASVQRDESGGGQFLLILLLAVLTFIIGRLLRPGGAFVKHWRASHP
;
A
#
# COMPACT_ATOMS: atom_id res chain seq x y z
N MET A 1 55.75 -4.26 36.62
CA MET A 1 54.93 -5.15 37.46
C MET A 1 53.53 -4.58 37.53
N GLY A 2 52.53 -5.34 37.08
CA GLY A 2 51.20 -5.36 37.68
C GLY A 2 50.18 -4.24 37.39
N VAL A 3 49.19 -4.61 36.59
CA VAL A 3 47.74 -4.45 36.85
C VAL A 3 47.06 -3.08 36.63
N SER A 4 46.36 -3.01 35.50
CA SER A 4 44.93 -2.69 35.32
C SER A 4 44.34 -1.42 35.95
N ILE A 5 44.07 -0.41 35.10
CA ILE A 5 42.99 0.56 35.29
C ILE A 5 42.17 0.61 34.01
N ALA A 6 40.89 0.25 34.14
CA ALA A 6 39.90 0.20 33.08
C ALA A 6 39.42 1.61 32.71
N ALA A 7 39.58 1.98 31.44
CA ALA A 7 38.92 3.14 30.84
C ALA A 7 37.80 2.66 29.90
N ARG A 8 36.55 3.01 30.24
CA ARG A 8 35.35 2.83 29.41
C ARG A 8 35.21 4.07 28.50
N ALA A 9 35.34 3.88 27.20
CA ALA A 9 34.73 4.72 26.16
C ALA A 9 34.43 3.84 24.93
N PRO A 10 33.22 3.93 24.34
CA PRO A 10 32.81 3.06 23.24
C PRO A 10 33.25 3.60 21.88
N VAL A 11 33.98 2.79 21.12
CA VAL A 11 34.31 3.06 19.71
C VAL A 11 33.35 2.30 18.80
N LYS A 12 32.65 3.08 17.96
CA LYS A 12 31.89 2.68 16.77
C LYS A 12 32.77 1.91 15.78
N LEU A 13 32.28 0.79 15.24
CA LEU A 13 32.63 0.36 13.88
C LEU A 13 31.48 -0.46 13.26
N LEU A 14 30.88 0.15 12.23
CA LEU A 14 30.45 -0.43 10.95
C LEU A 14 29.84 -1.84 10.92
N ILE A 15 28.51 -1.92 10.78
CA ILE A 15 27.86 -2.81 9.79
C ILE A 15 26.64 -2.07 9.22
N CYS A 16 26.80 -1.59 7.99
CA CYS A 16 25.72 -1.08 7.14
C CYS A 16 25.80 -1.86 5.82
N SER A 17 24.85 -2.75 5.56
CA SER A 17 24.27 -2.97 4.22
C SER A 17 23.26 -4.13 4.23
N ALA A 18 22.15 -3.90 3.54
CA ALA A 18 21.15 -4.89 3.07
C ALA A 18 20.03 -5.31 4.05
N VAL A 19 19.19 -4.35 4.45
CA VAL A 19 17.78 -4.63 4.75
C VAL A 19 16.93 -3.84 3.76
N ARG A 20 16.39 -4.52 2.74
CA ARG A 20 15.31 -4.01 1.90
C ARG A 20 14.00 -4.12 2.69
N PRO A 21 13.17 -3.07 2.81
CA PRO A 21 11.83 -3.23 3.36
C PRO A 21 10.92 -3.77 2.25
N CYS A 22 10.55 -5.06 2.37
CA CYS A 22 9.53 -5.68 1.51
C CYS A 22 8.13 -5.26 1.98
N GLY A 23 7.29 -4.82 1.04
CA GLY A 23 5.96 -4.26 1.29
C GLY A 23 4.91 -5.28 1.71
N VAL A 24 4.00 -4.82 2.56
CA VAL A 24 2.94 -5.56 3.27
C VAL A 24 1.96 -6.32 2.35
N ASN A 25 1.79 -5.93 1.09
CA ASN A 25 0.89 -6.63 0.15
C ASN A 25 1.49 -7.91 -0.46
N ALA A 26 2.81 -7.95 -0.66
CA ALA A 26 3.51 -9.21 -0.94
C ALA A 26 3.67 -10.05 0.34
N MET A 27 3.25 -9.53 1.51
CA MET A 27 3.23 -10.27 2.75
C MET A 27 1.93 -11.05 2.87
N MET A 28 0.73 -10.57 2.51
CA MET A 28 -0.51 -11.35 2.76
C MET A 28 -0.75 -12.56 1.83
N HIS A 29 -0.45 -12.46 0.54
CA HIS A 29 -0.55 -13.62 -0.37
C HIS A 29 0.57 -14.64 -0.08
N ASN A 30 1.75 -14.13 0.30
CA ASN A 30 2.82 -14.93 0.89
C ASN A 30 2.52 -15.38 2.33
N ILE A 31 1.64 -14.74 3.09
CA ILE A 31 1.28 -15.16 4.46
C ILE A 31 0.33 -16.33 4.34
N PHE A 32 -0.56 -16.43 3.35
CA PHE A 32 -1.36 -17.65 3.21
C PHE A 32 -0.55 -18.83 2.67
N THR A 33 0.34 -18.61 1.69
CA THR A 33 1.23 -19.67 1.16
C THR A 33 2.39 -19.99 2.12
N HIS A 34 3.03 -19.00 2.74
CA HIS A 34 4.03 -19.21 3.80
C HIS A 34 3.45 -19.47 5.18
N ALA A 35 2.20 -19.18 5.53
CA ALA A 35 1.59 -19.71 6.77
C ALA A 35 1.06 -21.12 6.55
N ARG A 36 0.66 -21.52 5.33
CA ARG A 36 0.51 -22.96 4.99
C ARG A 36 1.85 -23.67 5.07
N GLN A 37 2.89 -23.15 4.41
CA GLN A 37 4.23 -23.73 4.47
C GLN A 37 4.84 -23.60 5.87
N ALA A 38 4.59 -22.52 6.62
CA ALA A 38 5.05 -22.36 7.99
C ALA A 38 4.19 -23.14 8.97
N LEU A 39 2.92 -23.48 8.72
CA LEU A 39 2.19 -24.46 9.53
C LEU A 39 2.73 -25.87 9.26
N ILE A 40 3.08 -26.19 8.02
CA ILE A 40 3.72 -27.46 7.66
C ILE A 40 5.17 -27.52 8.21
N VAL A 41 5.90 -26.41 8.20
CA VAL A 41 7.28 -26.28 8.70
C VAL A 41 7.32 -26.06 10.22
N LEU A 42 6.32 -25.42 10.85
CA LEU A 42 6.15 -25.32 12.31
C LEU A 42 5.65 -26.65 12.87
N ALA A 43 4.77 -27.38 12.17
CA ALA A 43 4.44 -28.76 12.51
C ALA A 43 5.68 -29.68 12.44
N LEU A 44 6.68 -29.31 11.64
CA LEU A 44 7.99 -29.99 11.56
C LEU A 44 9.09 -29.34 12.42
N GLY A 45 8.86 -28.14 12.96
CA GLY A 45 9.89 -27.26 13.56
C GLY A 45 9.63 -26.83 15.00
N LEU A 46 8.46 -27.13 15.58
CA LEU A 46 8.16 -26.96 17.00
C LEU A 46 8.74 -28.13 17.82
N TRP A 47 10.07 -28.20 17.84
CA TRP A 47 10.85 -29.00 18.78
C TRP A 47 11.96 -28.13 19.33
N GLY A 48 11.58 -27.25 20.25
CA GLY A 48 12.54 -26.43 20.99
C GLY A 48 11.90 -25.20 21.64
N ALA A 49 11.99 -25.14 22.97
CA ALA A 49 11.75 -23.98 23.85
C ALA A 49 10.30 -23.69 24.31
N GLN A 50 10.00 -24.33 25.45
CA GLN A 50 9.59 -23.72 26.73
C GLN A 50 8.30 -22.89 26.82
N VAL A 51 7.39 -23.48 27.61
CA VAL A 51 6.23 -22.92 28.30
C VAL A 51 6.70 -22.12 29.54
N LEU A 52 6.20 -20.90 29.72
CA LEU A 52 6.21 -20.16 30.98
C LEU A 52 4.76 -19.85 31.38
N PRO A 53 4.36 -20.06 32.65
CA PRO A 53 2.99 -19.85 33.10
C PRO A 53 2.70 -18.37 33.38
N LEU A 54 1.50 -17.93 33.00
CA LEU A 54 0.91 -16.64 33.39
C LEU A 54 0.62 -16.63 34.88
N ALA A 55 1.26 -15.70 35.60
CA ALA A 55 1.01 -15.41 37.00
C ALA A 55 -0.31 -14.65 37.18
N ALA A 56 -1.05 -15.05 38.22
CA ALA A 56 -2.33 -14.51 38.63
C ALA A 56 -2.24 -13.03 39.03
N ALA A 57 -3.20 -12.24 38.56
CA ALA A 57 -3.40 -10.84 38.95
C ALA A 57 -4.00 -10.77 40.37
N ASN A 58 -3.26 -10.15 41.29
CA ASN A 58 -3.76 -9.76 42.61
C ASN A 58 -4.44 -8.40 42.51
N THR A 59 -5.72 -8.33 42.89
CA THR A 59 -6.47 -7.10 43.13
C THR A 59 -6.18 -6.59 44.56
N PRO A 60 -5.82 -5.30 44.75
CA PRO A 60 -5.75 -4.70 46.08
C PRO A 60 -7.12 -4.15 46.54
N PRO A 61 -7.41 -4.15 47.85
CA PRO A 61 -8.68 -3.68 48.40
C PRO A 61 -8.77 -2.15 48.45
N ALA A 62 -10.01 -1.66 48.34
CA ALA A 62 -10.37 -0.25 48.43
C ALA A 62 -10.03 0.37 49.80
N ALA A 63 -9.43 1.55 49.76
CA ALA A 63 -9.19 2.41 50.93
C ALA A 63 -10.39 3.34 51.19
N PRO A 64 -10.65 3.74 52.45
CA PRO A 64 -11.85 4.48 52.84
C PRO A 64 -11.77 5.98 52.46
N VAL A 65 -12.94 6.53 52.14
CA VAL A 65 -13.17 7.95 51.84
C VAL A 65 -12.90 8.80 53.09
N GLN A 66 -11.96 9.75 52.98
CA GLN A 66 -11.73 10.81 53.95
C GLN A 66 -12.75 11.94 53.74
N THR A 67 -13.42 12.35 54.81
CA THR A 67 -14.26 13.54 54.87
C THR A 67 -13.40 14.79 55.03
N VAL A 68 -13.61 15.77 54.15
CA VAL A 68 -12.96 17.09 54.20
C VAL A 68 -13.65 17.97 55.27
N PRO A 69 -12.92 18.69 56.14
CA PRO A 69 -13.52 19.58 57.13
C PRO A 69 -13.89 20.94 56.53
N VAL A 70 -15.04 21.45 56.95
CA VAL A 70 -15.61 22.76 56.62
C VAL A 70 -14.84 23.88 57.35
N PRO A 71 -14.45 24.99 56.70
CA PRO A 71 -13.90 26.17 57.36
C PRO A 71 -15.01 27.14 57.85
N PRO A 72 -14.70 28.03 58.82
CA PRO A 72 -15.68 28.83 59.56
C PRO A 72 -16.23 30.07 58.82
N SER A 73 -17.31 30.60 59.40
CA SER A 73 -18.43 31.37 58.85
C SER A 73 -18.21 32.83 58.41
N ASP A 74 -17.00 33.36 58.44
CA ASP A 74 -16.76 34.79 58.15
C ASP A 74 -16.54 35.08 56.65
N ALA A 75 -16.44 34.03 55.82
CA ALA A 75 -16.36 34.14 54.37
C ALA A 75 -17.73 34.33 53.67
N SER A 76 -18.84 34.21 54.40
CA SER A 76 -20.19 34.08 53.83
C SER A 76 -20.68 35.31 53.06
N ALA A 77 -20.41 36.54 53.50
CA ALA A 77 -20.84 37.74 52.77
C ALA A 77 -20.04 37.97 51.46
N SER A 78 -18.73 37.70 51.49
CA SER A 78 -17.87 37.75 50.29
C SER A 78 -18.12 36.60 49.32
N SER A 79 -18.48 35.40 49.81
CA SER A 79 -18.81 34.26 48.96
C SER A 79 -20.18 34.45 48.30
N MET A 80 -21.19 34.92 49.03
CA MET A 80 -22.55 35.15 48.50
C MET A 80 -22.58 36.23 47.40
N SER A 81 -21.80 37.30 47.55
CA SER A 81 -21.66 38.33 46.49
C SER A 81 -20.96 37.79 45.25
N SER A 82 -19.98 36.89 45.40
CA SER A 82 -19.32 36.21 44.28
C SER A 82 -20.23 35.21 43.55
N GLU A 83 -21.07 34.48 44.29
CA GLU A 83 -22.06 33.53 43.74
C GLU A 83 -23.19 34.26 43.00
N LEU A 84 -23.64 35.42 43.52
CA LEU A 84 -24.62 36.26 42.85
C LEU A 84 -24.08 36.81 41.53
N ALA A 85 -22.84 37.29 41.51
CA ALA A 85 -22.18 37.71 40.27
C ALA A 85 -22.01 36.55 39.28
N GLN A 86 -21.71 35.34 39.75
CA GLN A 86 -21.62 34.15 38.91
C GLN A 86 -22.98 33.75 38.32
N ALA A 87 -24.06 33.78 39.11
CA ALA A 87 -25.41 33.49 38.64
C ALA A 87 -25.89 34.52 37.60
N GLN A 88 -25.59 35.81 37.82
CA GLN A 88 -25.87 36.86 36.84
C GLN A 88 -25.11 36.64 35.53
N LYS A 89 -23.82 36.29 35.60
CA LYS A 89 -23.02 35.97 34.42
C LYS A 89 -23.59 34.76 33.65
N ARG A 90 -23.95 33.69 34.35
CA ARG A 90 -24.63 32.52 33.74
C ARG A 90 -25.92 32.89 33.04
N SER A 91 -26.76 33.72 33.66
CA SER A 91 -27.98 34.22 33.04
C SER A 91 -27.70 35.05 31.78
N GLN A 92 -26.65 35.89 31.79
CA GLN A 92 -26.24 36.66 30.61
C GLN A 92 -25.73 35.76 29.48
N ASP A 93 -24.86 34.79 29.79
CA ASP A 93 -24.34 33.82 28.84
C ASP A 93 -25.49 32.98 28.23
N ALA A 94 -26.45 32.54 29.04
CA ALA A 94 -27.64 31.83 28.60
C ALA A 94 -28.52 32.68 27.68
N LYS A 95 -28.71 33.97 27.98
CA LYS A 95 -29.45 34.91 27.11
C LYS A 95 -28.76 35.11 25.75
N GLN A 96 -27.43 35.15 25.72
CA GLN A 96 -26.69 35.21 24.46
C GLN A 96 -26.89 33.93 23.63
N ARG A 97 -26.84 32.76 24.27
CA ARG A 97 -27.10 31.46 23.62
C ARG A 97 -28.52 31.39 23.05
N ILE A 98 -29.52 31.83 23.81
CA ILE A 98 -30.91 31.95 23.36
C ILE A 98 -31.02 32.81 22.11
N GLN A 99 -30.35 33.97 22.09
CA GLN A 99 -30.40 34.89 20.95
C GLN A 99 -29.81 34.26 19.70
N VAL A 100 -28.64 33.62 19.81
CA VAL A 100 -27.99 32.91 18.70
C VAL A 100 -28.88 31.79 18.16
N ALA A 101 -29.48 30.97 19.03
CA ALA A 101 -30.37 29.90 18.63
C ALA A 101 -31.65 30.41 17.94
N LYS A 102 -32.25 31.50 18.45
CA LYS A 102 -33.42 32.16 17.84
C LYS A 102 -33.08 32.73 16.46
N ASP A 103 -31.94 33.41 16.33
CA ASP A 103 -31.49 33.97 15.05
C ASP A 103 -31.21 32.87 14.03
N LEU A 104 -30.63 31.74 14.45
CA LEU A 104 -30.37 30.60 13.59
C LEU A 104 -31.67 29.93 13.11
N LEU A 105 -32.66 29.77 13.98
CA LEU A 105 -33.98 29.25 13.60
C LEU A 105 -34.73 30.18 12.63
N LYS A 106 -34.56 31.50 12.79
CA LYS A 106 -35.23 32.49 11.95
C LYS A 106 -34.57 32.64 10.57
N ASN A 107 -33.24 32.79 10.54
CA ASN A 107 -32.50 33.15 9.33
C ASN A 107 -31.81 31.95 8.65
N GLY A 108 -31.55 30.86 9.39
CA GLY A 108 -30.76 29.72 8.88
C GLY A 108 -31.37 29.04 7.66
N ARG A 109 -32.70 29.03 7.53
CA ARG A 109 -33.39 28.50 6.32
C ARG A 109 -33.16 29.39 5.10
N ALA A 110 -33.15 30.71 5.27
CA ALA A 110 -32.89 31.66 4.19
C ALA A 110 -31.42 31.59 3.75
N GLU A 111 -30.48 31.50 4.69
CA GLU A 111 -29.05 31.27 4.38
C GLU A 111 -28.84 29.95 3.63
N LEU A 112 -29.51 28.88 4.05
CA LEU A 112 -29.41 27.57 3.39
C LEU A 112 -29.97 27.62 1.96
N ALA A 113 -31.05 28.36 1.72
CA ALA A 113 -31.58 28.57 0.38
C ALA A 113 -30.61 29.36 -0.51
N ALA A 114 -30.01 30.44 0.02
CA ALA A 114 -29.02 31.23 -0.71
C ALA A 114 -27.76 30.43 -1.06
N ILE A 115 -27.32 29.52 -0.19
CA ILE A 115 -26.20 28.61 -0.48
C ILE A 115 -26.57 27.63 -1.60
N LYS A 116 -27.78 27.08 -1.59
CA LYS A 116 -28.27 26.19 -2.66
C LYS A 116 -28.33 26.90 -4.01
N GLU A 117 -28.83 28.14 -4.04
CA GLU A 117 -28.87 28.95 -5.27
C GLU A 117 -27.46 29.16 -5.85
N LYS A 118 -26.47 29.50 -5.01
CA LYS A 118 -25.06 29.58 -5.44
C LYS A 118 -24.49 28.25 -5.93
N MET A 119 -24.98 27.12 -5.41
CA MET A 119 -24.61 25.79 -5.90
C MET A 119 -25.28 25.44 -7.24
N ASP A 120 -26.29 26.16 -7.70
CA ASP A 120 -26.89 25.88 -9.01
C ASP A 120 -26.26 26.74 -10.12
N ASP A 121 -25.55 27.81 -9.76
CA ASP A 121 -24.88 28.68 -10.74
C ASP A 121 -23.78 27.95 -11.52
N PRO A 122 -23.81 27.98 -12.87
CA PRO A 122 -22.78 27.38 -13.69
C PRO A 122 -21.45 28.13 -13.55
N ALA A 123 -20.35 27.38 -13.48
CA ALA A 123 -19.02 27.97 -13.41
C ALA A 123 -18.74 28.83 -14.67
N PRO A 124 -18.18 30.04 -14.54
CA PRO A 124 -17.82 30.87 -15.68
C PRO A 124 -16.81 30.14 -16.58
N ARG A 125 -17.13 30.04 -17.89
CA ARG A 125 -16.16 29.56 -18.89
C ARG A 125 -15.15 30.65 -19.19
N GLN A 126 -13.87 30.32 -19.11
CA GLN A 126 -12.79 31.26 -19.37
C GLN A 126 -12.31 31.07 -20.81
N ILE A 127 -12.25 32.14 -21.60
CA ILE A 127 -11.71 32.08 -22.97
C ILE A 127 -10.21 32.34 -22.87
N LEU A 128 -9.40 31.30 -23.08
CA LEU A 128 -7.94 31.35 -22.98
C LEU A 128 -7.24 31.39 -24.36
N ASP A 129 -7.99 31.48 -25.45
CA ASP A 129 -7.43 31.47 -26.80
C ASP A 129 -6.67 32.79 -27.10
N GLY A 130 -5.42 32.67 -27.57
CA GLY A 130 -4.58 33.81 -27.95
C GLY A 130 -3.84 34.50 -26.82
N VAL A 131 -3.96 34.01 -25.58
CA VAL A 131 -3.20 34.53 -24.43
C VAL A 131 -1.73 34.11 -24.50
N ASP A 132 -0.82 35.01 -24.17
CA ASP A 132 0.62 34.78 -24.16
C ASP A 132 1.10 34.01 -22.90
N ILE A 133 2.24 33.32 -23.05
CA ILE A 133 2.84 32.47 -22.01
C ILE A 133 3.01 33.19 -20.64
N PRO A 134 3.56 34.42 -20.53
CA PRO A 134 3.76 35.05 -19.23
C PRO A 134 2.44 35.44 -18.54
N THR A 135 1.40 35.79 -19.30
CA THR A 135 0.07 36.04 -18.74
C THR A 135 -0.55 34.76 -18.21
N LEU A 136 -0.44 33.64 -18.95
CA LEU A 136 -0.89 32.32 -18.47
C LEU A 136 -0.15 31.87 -17.20
N GLU A 137 1.16 32.15 -17.09
CA GLU A 137 1.93 31.86 -15.87
C GLU A 137 1.45 32.69 -14.67
N THR A 138 1.08 33.95 -14.90
CA THR A 138 0.53 34.83 -13.86
C THR A 138 -0.84 34.34 -13.40
N MET A 139 -1.72 33.98 -14.33
CA MET A 139 -3.03 33.41 -14.03
C MET A 139 -2.90 32.09 -13.24
N ARG A 140 -1.96 31.22 -13.63
CA ARG A 140 -1.66 29.99 -12.89
C ARG A 140 -1.27 30.28 -11.44
N GLN A 141 -0.39 31.26 -11.21
CA GLN A 141 0.03 31.63 -9.86
C GLN A 141 -1.12 32.19 -9.01
N GLN A 142 -2.00 33.00 -9.60
CA GLN A 142 -3.18 33.52 -8.90
C GLN A 142 -4.10 32.37 -8.45
N VAL A 143 -4.40 31.43 -9.35
CA VAL A 143 -5.26 30.27 -9.02
C VAL A 143 -4.63 29.37 -7.96
N LEU A 144 -3.29 29.22 -7.93
CA LEU A 144 -2.61 28.46 -6.87
C LEU A 144 -2.75 29.11 -5.49
N VAL A 145 -2.73 30.44 -5.41
CA VAL A 145 -2.97 31.16 -4.14
C VAL A 145 -4.42 30.98 -3.69
N GLU A 146 -5.39 31.13 -4.61
CA GLU A 146 -6.80 30.89 -4.33
C GLU A 146 -7.06 29.45 -3.85
N GLN A 147 -6.34 28.47 -4.42
CA GLN A 147 -6.43 27.07 -3.97
C GLN A 147 -5.94 26.84 -2.55
N GLN A 148 -4.88 27.53 -2.12
CA GLN A 148 -4.40 27.41 -0.74
C GLN A 148 -5.40 28.01 0.26
N GLU A 149 -6.02 29.13 -0.10
CA GLU A 149 -7.04 29.77 0.73
C GLU A 149 -8.30 28.89 0.87
N ILE A 150 -8.78 28.28 -0.22
CA ILE A 150 -9.94 27.38 -0.16
C ILE A 150 -9.64 26.11 0.63
N GLU A 151 -8.41 25.59 0.58
CA GLU A 151 -8.01 24.41 1.35
C GLU A 151 -8.05 24.68 2.87
N SER A 152 -7.55 25.85 3.30
CA SER A 152 -7.65 26.27 4.71
C SER A 152 -9.11 26.47 5.15
N THR A 153 -9.95 26.99 4.25
CA THR A 153 -11.38 27.18 4.48
C THR A 153 -12.08 25.83 4.62
N LEU A 154 -11.78 24.87 3.75
CA LEU A 154 -12.33 23.50 3.80
C LEU A 154 -12.00 22.79 5.11
N GLN A 155 -10.77 22.94 5.60
CA GLN A 155 -10.37 22.36 6.88
C GLN A 155 -11.19 22.98 8.03
N THR A 156 -11.29 24.31 8.06
CA THR A 156 -12.11 25.03 9.06
C THR A 156 -13.59 24.62 9.00
N ARG A 157 -14.15 24.44 7.79
CA ARG A 157 -15.54 23.98 7.62
C ARG A 157 -15.73 22.54 8.06
N ARG A 158 -14.76 21.65 7.80
CA ARG A 158 -14.79 20.25 8.24
C ARG A 158 -14.75 20.16 9.75
N ASP A 159 -13.87 20.93 10.38
CA ASP A 159 -13.73 20.98 11.83
C ASP A 159 -15.04 21.50 12.47
N ALA A 160 -15.67 22.51 11.88
CA ALA A 160 -16.97 23.02 12.33
C ALA A 160 -18.09 21.97 12.25
N VAL A 161 -18.15 21.16 11.18
CA VAL A 161 -19.13 20.05 11.08
C VAL A 161 -18.86 19.00 12.16
N SER A 162 -17.59 18.59 12.32
CA SER A 162 -17.22 17.58 13.32
C SER A 162 -17.51 18.05 14.76
N ALA A 163 -17.27 19.33 15.05
CA ALA A 163 -17.58 19.92 16.35
C ALA A 163 -19.08 19.86 16.65
N LEU A 164 -19.94 20.13 15.66
CA LEU A 164 -21.40 20.05 15.81
C LEU A 164 -21.91 18.61 15.96
N GLU A 165 -21.24 17.63 15.37
CA GLU A 165 -21.56 16.20 15.50
C GLU A 165 -21.15 15.62 16.86
N LEU A 166 -20.09 16.16 17.47
CA LEU A 166 -19.56 15.76 18.77
C LEU A 166 -20.23 16.47 19.95
N VAL A 167 -21.05 17.50 19.71
CA VAL A 167 -21.76 18.21 20.78
C VAL A 167 -22.81 17.28 21.40
N ASN A 168 -22.46 16.73 22.55
CA ASN A 168 -23.39 16.12 23.48
C ASN A 168 -23.97 17.23 24.35
N ILE A 169 -25.26 17.56 24.18
CA ILE A 169 -25.90 18.61 24.95
C ILE A 169 -26.17 18.05 26.36
N ASP A 170 -25.46 18.59 27.37
CA ASP A 170 -25.56 18.16 28.78
C ASP A 170 -26.98 18.31 29.34
N GLN A 171 -27.27 17.54 30.40
CA GLN A 171 -28.59 17.51 31.03
C GLN A 171 -28.97 18.86 31.67
N PRO A 172 -30.27 19.21 31.65
CA PRO A 172 -30.77 20.45 32.24
C PRO A 172 -30.39 20.58 33.72
N THR A 173 -29.96 21.77 34.13
CA THR A 173 -29.65 22.08 35.53
C THR A 173 -30.95 22.08 36.34
N PRO A 174 -31.08 21.22 37.38
CA PRO A 174 -32.28 21.19 38.19
C PRO A 174 -32.45 22.53 38.92
N ALA A 175 -33.69 22.99 39.00
CA ALA A 175 -34.02 24.24 39.67
C ALA A 175 -33.57 24.19 41.15
N PRO A 176 -32.92 25.26 41.66
CA PRO A 176 -32.51 25.31 43.06
C PRO A 176 -33.75 25.28 43.98
N PRO A 177 -33.64 24.67 45.18
CA PRO A 177 -34.76 24.60 46.13
C PRO A 177 -35.20 26.00 46.58
N SER A 178 -36.51 26.25 46.59
CA SER A 178 -37.09 27.53 47.03
C SER A 178 -36.76 27.81 48.50
N PRO A 179 -36.25 28.99 48.85
CA PRO A 179 -35.98 29.34 50.24
C PRO A 179 -37.29 29.39 51.05
N GLY A 180 -37.23 28.98 52.32
CA GLY A 180 -38.37 29.08 53.24
C GLY A 180 -38.79 30.54 53.44
N ALA A 181 -40.06 30.78 53.76
CA ALA A 181 -40.68 32.11 53.85
C ALA A 181 -40.00 33.12 54.80
N ASN A 182 -39.05 32.68 55.63
CA ASN A 182 -38.34 33.48 56.64
C ASN A 182 -36.83 33.66 56.35
N ALA A 183 -36.36 33.37 55.13
CA ALA A 183 -34.94 33.52 54.78
C ALA A 183 -34.50 35.01 54.70
N PRO A 184 -33.26 35.36 55.07
CA PRO A 184 -32.68 36.71 54.89
C PRO A 184 -32.85 37.24 53.45
N PRO A 185 -33.02 38.57 53.27
CA PRO A 185 -33.24 39.17 51.94
C PRO A 185 -32.11 38.90 50.95
N GLU A 186 -30.86 38.77 51.43
CA GLU A 186 -29.71 38.42 50.60
C GLU A 186 -29.76 36.97 50.10
N GLN A 187 -30.27 36.03 50.91
CA GLN A 187 -30.48 34.64 50.49
C GLN A 187 -31.65 34.50 49.51
N GLN A 188 -32.70 35.30 49.70
CA GLN A 188 -33.81 35.38 48.73
C GLN A 188 -33.35 35.94 47.38
N ALA A 189 -32.51 37.00 47.39
CA ALA A 189 -31.94 37.58 46.18
C ALA A 189 -31.03 36.60 45.43
N LEU A 190 -30.20 35.83 46.14
CA LEU A 190 -29.36 34.80 45.53
C LEU A 190 -30.20 33.65 44.94
N ALA A 191 -31.20 33.15 45.67
CA ALA A 191 -32.07 32.09 45.17
C ALA A 191 -32.85 32.53 43.92
N ALA A 192 -33.32 33.78 43.89
CA ALA A 192 -33.96 34.36 42.70
C ALA A 192 -32.98 34.49 41.52
N ALA A 193 -31.74 34.91 41.76
CA ALA A 193 -30.70 34.98 40.74
C ALA A 193 -30.32 33.59 40.19
N MET A 194 -30.25 32.57 41.05
CA MET A 194 -29.99 31.19 40.62
C MET A 194 -31.18 30.57 39.86
N ALA A 195 -32.41 30.84 40.29
CA ALA A 195 -33.61 30.37 39.58
C ALA A 195 -33.72 30.99 38.19
N THR A 196 -33.51 32.30 38.06
CA THR A 196 -33.51 33.00 36.76
C THR A 196 -32.35 32.57 35.86
N ALA A 197 -31.19 32.23 36.42
CA ALA A 197 -30.09 31.63 35.67
C ALA A 197 -30.43 30.23 35.15
N SER A 198 -30.97 29.36 36.00
CA SER A 198 -31.37 27.99 35.63
C SER A 198 -32.51 27.97 34.61
N GLU A 199 -33.51 28.85 34.73
CA GLU A 199 -34.59 28.98 33.74
C GLU A 199 -34.05 29.43 32.37
N ALA A 200 -33.18 30.44 32.35
CA ALA A 200 -32.53 30.89 31.13
C ALA A 200 -31.63 29.80 30.51
N GLU A 201 -30.90 29.04 31.32
CA GLU A 201 -30.11 27.90 30.85
C GLU A 201 -31.00 26.82 30.23
N ASN A 202 -32.12 26.47 30.86
CA ASN A 202 -33.06 25.45 30.36
C ASN A 202 -33.76 25.90 29.05
N GLU A 203 -34.12 27.17 28.92
CA GLU A 203 -34.61 27.73 27.66
C GLU A 203 -33.52 27.67 26.58
N ALA A 204 -32.28 28.06 26.92
CA ALA A 204 -31.14 27.97 26.01
C ALA A 204 -30.93 26.54 25.50
N TYR A 205 -30.93 25.54 26.39
CA TYR A 205 -30.78 24.13 26.03
C TYR A 205 -31.89 23.65 25.09
N THR A 206 -33.15 24.00 25.39
CA THR A 206 -34.29 23.59 24.57
C THR A 206 -34.18 24.17 23.14
N LEU A 207 -33.78 25.45 23.04
CA LEU A 207 -33.58 26.11 21.75
C LEU A 207 -32.36 25.60 21.01
N GLU A 208 -31.28 25.26 21.70
CA GLU A 208 -30.09 24.64 21.10
C GLU A 208 -30.39 23.26 20.52
N ILE A 209 -31.08 22.39 21.25
CA ILE A 209 -31.53 21.08 20.74
C ILE A 209 -32.39 21.27 19.49
N THR A 210 -33.31 22.24 19.52
CA THR A 210 -34.23 22.51 18.39
C THR A 210 -33.49 23.11 17.19
N SER A 211 -32.45 23.92 17.42
CA SER A 211 -31.66 24.58 16.38
C SER A 211 -30.48 23.74 15.86
N GLN A 212 -30.07 22.69 16.57
CA GLN A 212 -28.95 21.83 16.18
C GLN A 212 -29.09 21.21 14.78
N PRO A 213 -30.26 20.68 14.35
CA PRO A 213 -30.41 20.11 13.02
C PRO A 213 -30.19 21.12 11.89
N ILE A 214 -30.69 22.35 12.05
CA ILE A 214 -30.52 23.41 11.04
C ILE A 214 -29.09 23.96 11.05
N ALA A 215 -28.43 24.04 12.23
CA ALA A 215 -27.02 24.38 12.33
C ALA A 215 -26.13 23.36 11.59
N LEU A 216 -26.40 22.06 11.78
CA LEU A 216 -25.69 20.98 11.10
C LEU A 216 -25.93 21.01 9.58
N GLN A 217 -27.18 21.19 9.13
CA GLN A 217 -27.50 21.31 7.71
C GLN A 217 -26.77 22.49 7.05
N LEU A 218 -26.73 23.64 7.73
CA LEU A 218 -26.06 24.83 7.24
C LEU A 218 -24.53 24.67 7.21
N ALA A 219 -23.94 24.03 8.23
CA ALA A 219 -22.51 23.71 8.26
C ALA A 219 -22.12 22.77 7.11
N ARG A 220 -22.92 21.71 6.87
CA ARG A 220 -22.73 20.80 5.73
C ARG A 220 -22.90 21.52 4.39
N ALA A 221 -23.91 22.36 4.23
CA ALA A 221 -24.09 23.15 3.02
C ALA A 221 -22.91 24.10 2.74
N LYS A 222 -22.35 24.75 3.77
CA LYS A 222 -21.14 25.58 3.64
C LYS A 222 -19.90 24.76 3.27
N LEU A 223 -19.76 23.54 3.80
CA LEU A 223 -18.70 22.61 3.43
C LEU A 223 -18.83 22.18 1.97
N ASP A 224 -20.03 21.85 1.52
CA ASP A 224 -20.27 21.42 0.14
C ASP A 224 -20.08 22.56 -0.88
N LEU A 225 -20.44 23.80 -0.51
CA LEU A 225 -20.11 24.98 -1.31
C LEU A 225 -18.59 25.16 -1.44
N ALA A 226 -17.83 25.05 -0.35
CA ALA A 226 -16.37 25.16 -0.39
C ALA A 226 -15.73 24.02 -1.22
N LYS A 227 -16.29 22.80 -1.20
CA LYS A 227 -15.84 21.71 -2.08
C LYS A 227 -16.10 22.02 -3.56
N ARG A 228 -17.25 22.61 -3.87
CA ARG A 228 -17.58 23.04 -5.24
C ARG A 228 -16.62 24.12 -5.72
N GLU A 229 -16.35 25.12 -4.88
CA GLU A 229 -15.36 26.18 -5.19
C GLU A 229 -13.98 25.58 -5.45
N GLN A 230 -13.53 24.64 -4.63
CA GLN A 230 -12.29 23.90 -4.86
C GLN A 230 -12.29 23.17 -6.22
N GLN A 231 -13.38 22.47 -6.57
CA GLN A 231 -13.51 21.79 -7.85
C GLN A 231 -13.44 22.75 -9.04
N ILE A 232 -14.09 23.91 -8.93
CA ILE A 232 -14.07 24.95 -9.96
C ILE A 232 -12.63 25.47 -10.15
N LEU A 233 -11.91 25.75 -9.06
CA LEU A 233 -10.52 26.20 -9.12
C LEU A 233 -9.59 25.12 -9.70
N GLN A 234 -9.80 23.85 -9.37
CA GLN A 234 -9.05 22.73 -9.97
C GLN A 234 -9.27 22.63 -11.48
N ASN A 235 -10.52 22.76 -11.93
CA ASN A 235 -10.84 22.75 -13.35
C ASN A 235 -10.22 23.96 -14.10
N ARG A 236 -10.25 25.15 -13.49
CA ARG A 236 -9.61 26.34 -14.04
C ARG A 236 -8.09 26.16 -14.15
N LEU A 237 -7.46 25.63 -13.11
CA LEU A 237 -6.02 25.38 -13.09
C LEU A 237 -5.63 24.40 -14.20
N SER A 238 -6.36 23.29 -14.36
CA SER A 238 -6.06 22.31 -15.39
C SER A 238 -6.25 22.86 -16.80
N GLU A 239 -7.25 23.73 -17.02
CA GLU A 239 -7.43 24.41 -18.31
C GLU A 239 -6.26 25.36 -18.63
N ILE A 240 -5.84 26.16 -17.65
CA ILE A 240 -4.69 27.07 -17.79
C ILE A 240 -3.40 26.29 -18.06
N GLU A 241 -3.13 25.22 -17.31
CA GLU A 241 -1.96 24.35 -17.51
C GLU A 241 -1.97 23.74 -18.92
N GLN A 242 -3.08 23.14 -19.35
CA GLN A 242 -3.18 22.57 -20.71
C GLN A 242 -2.86 23.60 -21.81
N ARG A 243 -3.38 24.83 -21.68
CA ARG A 243 -3.09 25.90 -22.63
C ARG A 243 -1.63 26.35 -22.56
N LEU A 244 -1.08 26.52 -21.36
CA LEU A 244 0.32 26.88 -21.14
C LEU A 244 1.28 25.85 -21.73
N GLU A 245 1.05 24.56 -21.48
CA GLU A 245 1.85 23.47 -22.03
C GLU A 245 1.74 23.41 -23.57
N SER A 246 0.55 23.62 -24.14
CA SER A 246 0.36 23.66 -25.59
C SER A 246 1.10 24.83 -26.25
N ALA A 247 1.10 26.01 -25.62
CA ALA A 247 1.80 27.21 -26.08
C ALA A 247 3.33 27.05 -25.98
N ARG A 248 3.83 26.41 -24.92
CA ARG A 248 5.25 26.06 -24.79
C ARG A 248 5.71 25.08 -25.87
N LEU A 249 4.87 24.08 -26.18
CA LEU A 249 5.17 23.08 -27.20
C LEU A 249 5.24 23.72 -28.60
N SER A 250 4.28 24.59 -28.93
CA SER A 250 4.28 25.29 -30.22
C SER A 250 5.49 26.22 -30.35
N ALA A 251 5.83 26.96 -29.29
CA ALA A 251 7.03 27.80 -29.25
C ALA A 251 8.33 26.99 -29.41
N ALA A 252 8.43 25.82 -28.76
CA ALA A 252 9.59 24.93 -28.91
C ALA A 252 9.71 24.38 -30.34
N ARG A 253 8.60 24.01 -30.98
CA ARG A 253 8.58 23.54 -32.38
C ARG A 253 8.90 24.65 -33.37
N ALA A 254 8.40 25.86 -33.15
CA ALA A 254 8.75 27.03 -33.96
C ALA A 254 10.26 27.32 -33.90
N THR A 255 10.87 27.19 -32.72
CA THR A 255 12.33 27.38 -32.54
C THR A 255 13.16 26.38 -33.37
N LEU A 256 12.67 25.16 -33.56
CA LEU A 256 13.30 24.16 -34.42
C LEU A 256 13.12 24.50 -35.91
N GLN A 257 11.92 24.94 -36.31
CA GLN A 257 11.59 25.29 -37.70
C GLN A 257 12.32 26.56 -38.18
N ASP A 258 12.49 27.54 -37.30
CA ASP A 258 13.25 28.77 -37.57
C ASP A 258 14.77 28.55 -37.58
N SER A 259 15.23 27.36 -37.15
CA SER A 259 16.65 27.02 -37.16
C SER A 259 17.11 26.68 -38.59
N PRO A 260 18.20 27.28 -39.07
CA PRO A 260 18.68 27.00 -40.42
C PRO A 260 19.14 25.54 -40.56
N PRO A 261 18.87 24.89 -41.70
CA PRO A 261 19.10 23.45 -41.85
C PRO A 261 20.60 23.13 -41.81
N THR A 262 20.94 22.06 -41.11
CA THR A 262 22.32 21.56 -40.93
C THR A 262 23.05 21.33 -42.28
N LEU A 263 22.31 20.95 -43.32
CA LEU A 263 22.81 20.75 -44.68
C LEU A 263 23.37 22.02 -45.33
N ALA A 264 22.89 23.21 -44.94
CA ALA A 264 23.39 24.49 -45.46
C ALA A 264 24.84 24.77 -45.04
N TYR A 265 25.32 24.11 -43.98
CA TYR A 265 26.65 24.34 -43.39
C TYR A 265 27.64 23.20 -43.68
N ALA A 266 27.34 22.29 -44.61
CA ALA A 266 28.19 21.12 -44.88
C ALA A 266 29.65 21.46 -45.22
N ALA A 267 29.90 22.65 -45.80
CA ALA A 267 31.23 23.14 -46.14
C ALA A 267 32.01 23.74 -44.95
N TYR A 268 31.37 23.98 -43.80
CA TYR A 268 31.94 24.69 -42.65
C TYR A 268 31.80 23.84 -41.37
N PRO A 269 32.87 23.16 -40.93
CA PRO A 269 32.77 22.17 -39.85
C PRO A 269 32.32 22.76 -38.50
N GLU A 270 32.77 23.97 -38.15
CA GLU A 270 32.37 24.63 -36.89
C GLU A 270 30.88 25.04 -36.89
N LEU A 271 30.40 25.61 -37.99
CA LEU A 271 28.98 26.00 -38.13
C LEU A 271 28.06 24.78 -38.19
N LYS A 272 28.52 23.71 -38.85
CA LYS A 272 27.81 22.43 -38.89
C LYS A 272 27.65 21.85 -37.48
N GLN A 273 28.74 21.79 -36.70
CA GLN A 273 28.70 21.28 -35.33
C GLN A 273 27.78 22.13 -34.43
N LEU A 274 27.77 23.46 -34.61
CA LEU A 274 26.88 24.36 -33.90
C LEU A 274 25.40 24.11 -34.27
N ALA A 275 25.11 23.94 -35.56
CA ALA A 275 23.77 23.62 -36.05
C ALA A 275 23.27 22.27 -35.52
N GLU A 276 24.09 21.21 -35.58
CA GLU A 276 23.77 19.88 -35.03
C GLU A 276 23.51 19.92 -33.51
N SER A 277 24.33 20.68 -32.79
CA SER A 277 24.16 20.90 -31.35
C SER A 277 22.83 21.61 -31.05
N ASN A 278 22.51 22.68 -31.79
CA ASN A 278 21.25 23.41 -31.62
C ASN A 278 20.04 22.52 -31.94
N GLU A 279 20.10 21.73 -33.01
CA GLU A 279 19.04 20.78 -33.37
C GLU A 279 18.82 19.75 -32.25
N SER A 280 19.89 19.15 -31.73
CA SER A 280 19.81 18.18 -30.63
C SER A 280 19.23 18.78 -29.34
N LEU A 281 19.56 20.03 -29.03
CA LEU A 281 19.03 20.74 -27.87
C LEU A 281 17.57 21.16 -28.06
N ALA A 282 17.19 21.60 -29.26
CA ALA A 282 15.79 21.89 -29.61
C ALA A 282 14.92 20.63 -29.52
N GLN A 283 15.40 19.48 -30.02
CA GLN A 283 14.73 18.19 -29.84
C GLN A 283 14.62 17.80 -28.36
N THR A 284 15.65 18.07 -27.56
CA THR A 284 15.62 17.85 -26.11
C THR A 284 14.58 18.74 -25.43
N LEU A 285 14.50 20.02 -25.81
CA LEU A 285 13.47 20.94 -25.32
C LEU A 285 12.06 20.43 -25.66
N ILE A 286 11.82 19.98 -26.89
CA ILE A 286 10.52 19.41 -27.29
C ILE A 286 10.18 18.19 -26.42
N LYS A 287 11.13 17.25 -26.23
CA LYS A 287 10.92 16.07 -25.38
C LYS A 287 10.64 16.44 -23.92
N LEU A 288 11.32 17.45 -23.38
CA LEU A 288 11.08 17.93 -22.02
C LEU A 288 9.70 18.57 -21.88
N THR A 289 9.25 19.35 -22.88
CA THR A 289 7.92 19.95 -22.90
C THR A 289 6.81 18.91 -23.05
N GLU A 290 7.00 17.90 -23.90
CA GLU A 290 6.07 16.77 -24.01
C GLU A 290 5.99 15.97 -22.71
N ARG A 291 7.13 15.76 -22.06
CA ARG A 291 7.17 15.09 -20.76
C ARG A 291 6.46 15.91 -19.67
N LEU A 292 6.64 17.23 -19.66
CA LEU A 292 5.91 18.13 -18.74
C LEU A 292 4.39 17.96 -18.90
N ALA A 293 3.89 18.01 -20.13
CA ALA A 293 2.46 17.80 -20.41
C ALA A 293 1.98 16.42 -19.93
N SER A 294 2.76 15.36 -20.17
CA SER A 294 2.42 14.01 -19.70
C SER A 294 2.39 13.89 -18.17
N LEU A 295 3.29 14.58 -17.46
CA LEU A 295 3.33 14.58 -15.99
C LEU A 295 2.11 15.32 -15.41
N SER A 296 1.72 16.45 -16.00
CA SER A 296 0.51 17.18 -15.61
C SER A 296 -0.74 16.30 -15.79
N GLN A 297 -0.83 15.58 -16.92
CA GLN A 297 -1.92 14.64 -17.18
C GLN A 297 -1.92 13.45 -16.20
N GLU A 298 -0.75 12.87 -15.91
CA GLU A 298 -0.62 11.78 -14.94
C GLU A 298 -1.04 12.22 -13.53
N ARG A 299 -0.61 13.40 -13.09
CA ARG A 299 -1.03 14.01 -11.81
C ARG A 299 -2.55 14.13 -11.73
N GLU A 300 -3.19 14.64 -12.79
CA GLU A 300 -4.64 14.81 -12.84
C GLU A 300 -5.37 13.47 -12.73
N GLN A 301 -4.95 12.47 -13.52
CA GLN A 301 -5.53 11.13 -13.48
C GLN A 301 -5.41 10.48 -12.10
N ILE A 302 -4.24 10.57 -11.45
CA ILE A 302 -4.03 10.04 -10.10
C ILE A 302 -4.92 10.77 -9.09
N THR A 303 -5.04 12.09 -9.21
CA THR A 303 -5.86 12.91 -8.31
C THR A 303 -7.35 12.55 -8.43
N GLN A 304 -7.88 12.44 -9.65
CA GLN A 304 -9.26 12.02 -9.91
C GLN A 304 -9.54 10.61 -9.40
N GLN A 305 -8.64 9.65 -9.68
CA GLN A 305 -8.77 8.29 -9.17
C GLN A 305 -8.77 8.25 -7.64
N THR A 306 -7.90 9.04 -7.01
CA THR A 306 -7.82 9.13 -5.55
C THR A 306 -9.09 9.72 -4.94
N ALA A 307 -9.66 10.76 -5.56
CA ALA A 307 -10.92 11.36 -5.13
C ALA A 307 -12.08 10.37 -5.25
N ALA A 308 -12.22 9.70 -6.40
CA ALA A 308 -13.24 8.68 -6.61
C ALA A 308 -13.13 7.51 -5.62
N MET A 309 -11.91 7.04 -5.35
CA MET A 309 -11.66 5.99 -4.35
C MET A 309 -12.04 6.41 -2.94
N LYS A 310 -11.85 7.69 -2.60
CA LYS A 310 -12.21 8.22 -1.28
C LYS A 310 -13.73 8.32 -1.13
N GLU A 311 -14.43 8.85 -2.14
CA GLU A 311 -15.89 8.91 -2.15
C GLU A 311 -16.51 7.51 -2.08
N GLU A 312 -15.93 6.56 -2.81
CA GLU A 312 -16.35 5.16 -2.76
C GLU A 312 -16.13 4.54 -1.38
N LEU A 313 -15.00 4.83 -0.72
CA LEU A 313 -14.74 4.38 0.65
C LEU A 313 -15.78 4.95 1.63
N ASP A 314 -16.03 6.26 1.57
CA ASP A 314 -17.00 6.92 2.45
C ASP A 314 -18.43 6.37 2.22
N ALA A 315 -18.81 6.11 0.96
CA ALA A 315 -20.07 5.47 0.63
C ALA A 315 -20.18 4.04 1.18
N LEU A 316 -19.11 3.24 1.10
CA LEU A 316 -19.08 1.89 1.66
C LEU A 316 -19.17 1.89 3.18
N VAL A 317 -18.51 2.84 3.86
CA VAL A 317 -18.62 3.00 5.31
C VAL A 317 -20.07 3.27 5.70
N HIS A 318 -20.73 4.23 5.05
CA HIS A 318 -22.14 4.54 5.33
C HIS A 318 -23.09 3.40 4.99
N GLN A 319 -22.87 2.69 3.88
CA GLN A 319 -23.68 1.52 3.53
C GLN A 319 -23.54 0.40 4.57
N LEU A 320 -22.33 0.20 5.11
CA LEU A 320 -22.08 -0.80 6.14
C LEU A 320 -22.76 -0.41 7.47
N GLU A 321 -22.76 0.87 7.83
CA GLU A 321 -23.48 1.40 9.00
C GLU A 321 -25.01 1.26 8.88
N GLN A 322 -25.57 1.47 7.68
CA GLN A 322 -27.02 1.44 7.45
C GLN A 322 -27.59 0.04 7.27
N PHE A 323 -26.95 -0.80 6.46
CA PHE A 323 -27.49 -2.10 6.04
C PHE A 323 -26.89 -3.29 6.81
N GLY A 324 -25.82 -3.07 7.58
CA GLY A 324 -25.18 -4.09 8.40
C GLY A 324 -24.42 -5.17 7.61
N PHE A 325 -23.93 -6.17 8.34
CA PHE A 325 -23.04 -7.21 7.83
C PHE A 325 -23.80 -8.27 7.02
N GLY A 326 -23.87 -8.10 5.69
CA GLY A 326 -24.44 -9.08 4.75
C GLY A 326 -23.40 -9.74 3.82
N PRO A 327 -23.69 -10.95 3.26
CA PRO A 327 -22.75 -11.67 2.41
C PRO A 327 -22.44 -10.97 1.06
N ILE A 328 -23.39 -10.18 0.55
CA ILE A 328 -23.18 -9.33 -0.63
C ILE A 328 -22.07 -8.31 -0.36
N MET A 329 -22.03 -7.75 0.85
CA MET A 329 -21.04 -6.75 1.24
C MET A 329 -19.64 -7.37 1.39
N GLY A 330 -19.54 -8.62 1.87
CA GLY A 330 -18.27 -9.36 1.93
C GLY A 330 -17.64 -9.55 0.55
N ASN A 331 -18.44 -10.02 -0.41
CA ASN A 331 -18.00 -10.20 -1.80
C ASN A 331 -17.64 -8.86 -2.47
N LEU A 332 -18.41 -7.81 -2.23
CA LEU A 332 -18.10 -6.47 -2.75
C LEU A 332 -16.75 -5.97 -2.21
N LEU A 333 -16.50 -6.07 -0.91
CA LEU A 333 -15.21 -5.68 -0.31
C LEU A 333 -14.04 -6.50 -0.87
N LEU A 334 -14.25 -7.79 -1.13
CA LEU A 334 -13.23 -8.65 -1.74
C LEU A 334 -12.94 -8.25 -3.19
N GLU A 335 -13.98 -7.98 -3.98
CA GLU A 335 -13.83 -7.45 -5.34
C GLU A 335 -13.04 -6.14 -5.33
N LYS A 336 -13.40 -5.19 -4.46
CA LYS A 336 -12.67 -3.93 -4.32
C LYS A 336 -11.23 -4.13 -3.90
N ARG A 337 -10.94 -5.08 -3.01
CA ARG A 337 -9.55 -5.41 -2.64
C ARG A 337 -8.71 -5.81 -3.85
N THR A 338 -9.28 -6.56 -4.79
CA THR A 338 -8.57 -7.02 -5.99
C THR A 338 -8.36 -5.93 -7.03
N THR A 339 -9.22 -4.91 -7.07
CA THR A 339 -9.12 -3.79 -8.02
C THR A 339 -8.20 -2.67 -7.52
N LEU A 340 -7.87 -2.62 -6.23
CA LEU A 340 -6.99 -1.60 -5.66
C LEU A 340 -5.57 -1.62 -6.30
N PRO A 341 -4.96 -0.44 -6.58
CA PRO A 341 -3.59 -0.37 -7.06
C PRO A 341 -2.60 -1.06 -6.13
N SER A 342 -1.71 -1.88 -6.69
CA SER A 342 -0.66 -2.52 -5.88
C SER A 342 0.42 -1.50 -5.49
N ALA A 343 0.94 -1.61 -4.27
CA ALA A 343 2.06 -0.79 -3.79
C ALA A 343 3.31 -0.89 -4.69
N ASN A 344 3.48 -2.03 -5.38
CA ASN A 344 4.57 -2.22 -6.35
C ASN A 344 4.39 -1.36 -7.60
N ARG A 345 3.15 -1.15 -8.06
CA ARG A 345 2.84 -0.29 -9.20
C ARG A 345 3.18 1.17 -8.87
N LEU A 346 2.73 1.65 -7.70
CA LEU A 346 3.00 3.01 -7.21
C LEU A 346 4.50 3.26 -7.05
N LYS A 347 5.24 2.27 -6.53
CA LYS A 347 6.71 2.35 -6.38
C LYS A 347 7.43 2.41 -7.73
N ARG A 348 6.98 1.67 -8.75
CA ARG A 348 7.56 1.73 -10.09
C ARG A 348 7.36 3.12 -10.71
N GLN A 349 6.17 3.70 -10.60
CA GLN A 349 5.92 5.07 -11.09
C GLN A 349 6.85 6.10 -10.42
N SER A 350 7.08 5.99 -9.11
CA SER A 350 8.06 6.84 -8.42
C SER A 350 9.50 6.61 -8.91
N GLN A 351 9.88 5.38 -9.28
CA GLN A 351 11.21 5.09 -9.84
C GLN A 351 11.39 5.70 -11.23
N ASP A 352 10.37 5.67 -12.08
CA ASP A 352 10.40 6.28 -13.41
C ASP A 352 10.60 7.80 -13.32
N ASN A 353 9.99 8.45 -12.32
CA ASN A 353 10.20 9.88 -12.05
C ASN A 353 11.63 10.21 -11.62
N ARG A 354 12.30 9.31 -10.87
CA ARG A 354 13.72 9.49 -10.52
C ARG A 354 14.64 9.41 -11.73
N ALA A 355 14.35 8.50 -12.67
CA ALA A 355 15.11 8.43 -13.92
C ALA A 355 14.99 9.73 -14.75
N LEU A 356 13.82 10.38 -14.73
CA LEU A 356 13.65 11.68 -15.38
C LEU A 356 14.48 12.79 -14.72
N LEU A 357 14.55 12.81 -13.39
CA LEU A 357 15.41 13.74 -12.63
C LEU A 357 16.89 13.60 -13.02
N GLU A 358 17.38 12.37 -13.16
CA GLU A 358 18.75 12.10 -13.63
C GLU A 358 18.98 12.65 -15.05
N THR A 359 18.01 12.44 -15.95
CA THR A 359 18.07 13.00 -17.31
C THR A 359 18.14 14.53 -17.31
N LEU A 360 17.32 15.18 -16.47
CA LEU A 360 17.33 16.65 -16.32
C LEU A 360 18.65 17.17 -15.78
N GLN A 361 19.22 16.51 -14.77
CA GLN A 361 20.54 16.86 -14.22
C GLN A 361 21.64 16.73 -15.28
N GLY A 362 21.56 15.70 -16.13
CA GLY A 362 22.46 15.53 -17.27
C GLY A 362 22.38 16.68 -18.28
N VAL A 363 21.17 17.13 -18.60
CA VAL A 363 20.94 18.30 -19.48
C VAL A 363 21.48 19.58 -18.83
N GLU A 364 21.28 19.75 -17.52
CA GLU A 364 21.78 20.91 -16.78
C GLU A 364 23.30 20.98 -16.74
N MET A 365 24.00 19.85 -16.53
CA MET A 365 25.47 19.83 -16.61
C MET A 365 25.95 20.30 -17.99
N LYS A 366 25.37 19.77 -19.07
CA LYS A 366 25.72 20.18 -20.45
C LYS A 366 25.48 21.67 -20.66
N LEU A 367 24.32 22.19 -20.25
CA LEU A 367 24.00 23.61 -20.32
C LEU A 367 24.99 24.45 -19.51
N SER A 368 25.40 24.00 -18.33
CA SER A 368 26.34 24.73 -17.48
C SER A 368 27.73 24.84 -18.10
N GLN A 369 28.19 23.78 -18.77
CA GLN A 369 29.47 23.75 -19.49
C GLN A 369 29.46 24.72 -20.69
N GLU A 370 28.35 24.75 -21.43
CA GLU A 370 28.20 25.60 -22.62
C GLU A 370 27.78 27.05 -22.29
N ARG A 371 27.36 27.34 -21.05
CA ARG A 371 26.95 28.69 -20.65
C ARG A 371 28.12 29.69 -20.70
N ALA A 372 29.35 29.22 -20.54
CA ALA A 372 30.55 30.04 -20.64
C ALA A 372 30.77 30.62 -22.05
N SER A 373 30.48 29.84 -23.11
CA SER A 373 30.63 30.30 -24.50
C SER A 373 29.49 31.23 -24.95
N MET A 374 28.40 31.31 -24.19
CA MET A 374 27.23 32.14 -24.49
C MET A 374 27.18 33.46 -23.70
N ARG A 375 28.20 33.72 -22.85
CA ARG A 375 28.25 34.92 -22.00
C ARG A 375 28.47 36.20 -22.80
N ASP A 376 29.18 36.10 -23.93
CA ASP A 376 29.33 37.16 -24.93
C ASP A 376 28.95 36.62 -26.33
N PRO A 377 27.69 36.83 -26.75
CA PRO A 377 27.18 36.35 -28.04
C PRO A 377 27.86 37.04 -29.23
N GLN A 378 28.26 38.30 -29.07
CA GLN A 378 28.91 39.07 -30.12
C GLN A 378 30.34 38.59 -30.33
N ALA A 379 31.07 38.29 -29.26
CA ALA A 379 32.39 37.65 -29.36
C ALA A 379 32.31 36.27 -30.04
N LEU A 380 31.27 35.47 -29.73
CA LEU A 380 31.06 34.17 -30.38
C LEU A 380 30.79 34.34 -31.90
N ILE A 381 29.94 35.29 -32.29
CA ILE A 381 29.67 35.61 -33.70
C ILE A 381 30.96 36.05 -34.41
N GLN A 382 31.75 36.93 -33.79
CA GLN A 382 33.02 37.39 -34.37
C GLN A 382 34.05 36.25 -34.50
N GLN A 383 34.09 35.32 -33.54
CA GLN A 383 34.97 34.15 -33.59
C GLN A 383 34.56 33.21 -34.74
N LEU A 384 33.27 32.90 -34.87
CA LEU A 384 32.72 32.02 -35.92
C LEU A 384 32.82 32.65 -37.33
N LEU A 385 32.68 33.97 -37.44
CA LEU A 385 32.95 34.69 -38.69
C LEU A 385 34.45 34.81 -38.95
N GLY A 386 35.29 34.78 -37.91
CA GLY A 386 36.75 34.85 -37.98
C GLY A 386 37.37 33.76 -38.85
N THR A 387 36.81 32.55 -38.81
CA THR A 387 37.28 31.34 -39.50
C THR A 387 36.86 31.23 -40.97
N LEU A 388 36.05 32.17 -41.48
CA LEU A 388 35.55 32.19 -42.87
C LEU A 388 36.36 33.12 -43.79
N GLU A 389 36.33 32.87 -45.10
CA GLU A 389 36.89 33.79 -46.11
C GLU A 389 36.11 35.12 -46.17
N PRO A 390 36.73 36.26 -46.54
CA PRO A 390 36.10 37.59 -46.47
C PRO A 390 34.82 37.73 -47.28
N GLN A 391 34.75 37.11 -48.46
CA GLN A 391 33.57 37.13 -49.33
C GLN A 391 32.41 36.32 -48.74
N THR A 392 32.74 35.20 -48.08
CA THR A 392 31.77 34.32 -47.40
C THR A 392 31.24 34.93 -46.11
N LYS A 393 32.05 35.72 -45.39
CA LYS A 393 31.63 36.41 -44.16
C LYS A 393 30.39 37.28 -44.36
N GLN A 394 30.34 38.08 -45.43
CA GLN A 394 29.21 38.96 -45.71
C GLN A 394 27.94 38.19 -46.08
N LEU A 395 28.07 37.06 -46.79
CA LEU A 395 26.95 36.19 -47.16
C LEU A 395 26.37 35.44 -45.96
N MET A 396 27.21 34.99 -45.02
CA MET A 396 26.79 34.14 -43.89
C MET A 396 26.53 34.89 -42.58
N GLN A 397 26.80 36.19 -42.52
CA GLN A 397 26.65 36.98 -41.30
C GLN A 397 25.25 36.86 -40.69
N GLN A 398 24.19 37.02 -41.50
CA GLN A 398 22.80 36.89 -41.03
C GLN A 398 22.47 35.49 -40.53
N ASP A 399 23.04 34.45 -41.15
CA ASP A 399 22.81 33.06 -40.79
C ASP A 399 23.52 32.68 -39.49
N VAL A 400 24.75 33.16 -39.28
CA VAL A 400 25.49 33.00 -38.02
C VAL A 400 24.79 33.74 -36.88
N GLU A 401 24.32 34.97 -37.11
CA GLU A 401 23.54 35.73 -36.14
C GLU A 401 22.24 34.99 -35.76
N LYS A 402 21.53 34.41 -36.75
CA LYS A 402 20.36 33.56 -36.49
C LYS A 402 20.71 32.32 -35.67
N LEU A 403 21.77 31.58 -36.02
CA LEU A 403 22.23 30.38 -35.30
C LEU A 403 22.49 30.66 -33.80
N VAL A 404 23.19 31.76 -33.51
CA VAL A 404 23.51 32.17 -32.14
C VAL A 404 22.25 32.62 -31.40
N LYS A 405 21.36 33.37 -32.07
CA LYS A 405 20.07 33.78 -31.51
C LYS A 405 19.17 32.59 -31.19
N THR A 406 19.05 31.61 -32.10
CA THR A 406 18.30 30.37 -31.86
C THR A 406 18.85 29.62 -30.66
N ARG A 407 20.19 29.55 -30.51
CA ARG A 407 20.81 28.92 -29.35
C ARG A 407 20.46 29.63 -28.04
N GLN A 408 20.45 30.97 -28.02
CA GLN A 408 20.02 31.74 -26.85
C GLN A 408 18.55 31.46 -26.49
N THR A 409 17.67 31.44 -27.49
CA THR A 409 16.26 31.11 -27.29
C THR A 409 16.08 29.70 -26.71
N ILE A 410 16.79 28.70 -27.24
CA ILE A 410 16.75 27.32 -26.72
C ILE A 410 17.22 27.29 -25.26
N PHE A 411 18.33 27.96 -24.93
CA PHE A 411 18.88 27.97 -23.57
C PHE A 411 17.93 28.62 -22.57
N THR A 412 17.30 29.73 -22.98
CA THR A 412 16.34 30.46 -22.15
C THR A 412 15.07 29.63 -21.94
N SER A 413 14.59 28.95 -22.98
CA SER A 413 13.43 28.05 -22.90
C SER A 413 13.69 26.79 -22.05
N ILE A 414 14.89 26.20 -22.12
CA ILE A 414 15.22 25.08 -21.23
C ILE A 414 15.36 25.56 -19.78
N ALA A 415 15.92 26.75 -19.56
CA ALA A 415 16.00 27.33 -18.22
C ALA A 415 14.62 27.61 -17.63
N SER A 416 13.67 28.11 -18.44
CA SER A 416 12.31 28.40 -17.98
C SER A 416 11.48 27.15 -17.71
N ILE A 417 11.70 26.04 -18.43
CA ILE A 417 10.93 24.80 -18.24
C ILE A 417 11.43 23.92 -17.08
N LYS A 418 12.66 24.15 -16.60
CA LYS A 418 13.26 23.39 -15.50
C LYS A 418 12.38 23.40 -14.24
N THR A 419 12.04 24.59 -13.74
CA THR A 419 11.24 24.74 -12.51
C THR A 419 9.85 24.11 -12.66
N PRO A 420 9.10 24.35 -13.76
CA PRO A 420 7.86 23.64 -14.05
C PRO A 420 7.96 22.11 -14.00
N ILE A 421 9.01 21.50 -14.59
CA ILE A 421 9.14 20.03 -14.57
C ILE A 421 9.42 19.54 -13.15
N LEU A 422 10.29 20.21 -12.40
CA LEU A 422 10.54 19.83 -10.99
C LEU A 422 9.27 19.93 -10.16
N GLN A 423 8.45 20.97 -10.37
CA GLN A 423 7.14 21.11 -9.73
C GLN A 423 6.17 20.02 -10.15
N ALA A 424 6.13 19.66 -11.43
CA ALA A 424 5.26 18.59 -11.94
C ALA A 424 5.64 17.23 -11.36
N ILE A 425 6.94 16.91 -11.27
CA ILE A 425 7.43 15.68 -10.63
C ILE A 425 7.01 15.63 -9.16
N ALA A 426 7.27 16.71 -8.41
CA ALA A 426 6.87 16.81 -7.01
C ALA A 426 5.34 16.68 -6.84
N GLY A 427 4.56 17.25 -7.77
CA GLY A 427 3.10 17.13 -7.80
C GLY A 427 2.62 15.69 -8.02
N VAL A 428 3.25 14.95 -8.94
CA VAL A 428 2.95 13.52 -9.15
C VAL A 428 3.33 12.70 -7.91
N GLU A 429 4.49 12.96 -7.31
CA GLU A 429 4.90 12.27 -6.07
C GLU A 429 3.91 12.51 -4.93
N TYR A 430 3.47 13.75 -4.73
CA TYR A 430 2.45 14.08 -3.74
C TYR A 430 1.12 13.38 -4.03
N ALA A 431 0.69 13.33 -5.30
CA ALA A 431 -0.53 12.63 -5.70
C ALA A 431 -0.43 11.12 -5.45
N LEU A 432 0.72 10.51 -5.73
CA LEU A 432 0.98 9.09 -5.45
C LEU A 432 0.98 8.80 -3.94
N GLU A 433 1.56 9.69 -3.12
CA GLU A 433 1.53 9.57 -1.66
C GLU A 433 0.10 9.70 -1.10
N ALA A 434 -0.70 10.62 -1.63
CA ALA A 434 -2.11 10.76 -1.30
C ALA A 434 -2.89 9.49 -1.67
N GLN A 435 -2.70 8.97 -2.89
CA GLN A 435 -3.32 7.72 -3.33
C GLN A 435 -2.93 6.55 -2.43
N GLN A 436 -1.65 6.44 -2.06
CA GLN A 436 -1.16 5.40 -1.16
C GLN A 436 -1.81 5.48 0.23
N ARG A 437 -2.04 6.69 0.76
CA ARG A 437 -2.77 6.89 2.03
C ARG A 437 -4.20 6.37 1.93
N VAL A 438 -4.92 6.70 0.86
CA VAL A 438 -6.29 6.21 0.64
C VAL A 438 -6.32 4.69 0.47
N VAL A 439 -5.41 4.11 -0.32
CA VAL A 439 -5.27 2.64 -0.48
C VAL A 439 -5.02 1.96 0.87
N ASN A 440 -4.19 2.55 1.74
CA ASN A 440 -3.92 2.00 3.07
C ASN A 440 -5.14 2.06 3.97
N ALA A 441 -5.87 3.19 3.97
CA ALA A 441 -7.12 3.33 4.72
C ALA A 441 -8.18 2.32 4.25
N TYR A 442 -8.33 2.16 2.93
CA TYR A 442 -9.24 1.19 2.32
C TYR A 442 -8.89 -0.25 2.72
N ASN A 443 -7.61 -0.62 2.66
CA ASN A 443 -7.16 -1.94 3.08
C ASN A 443 -7.35 -2.19 4.58
N ALA A 444 -7.13 -1.16 5.42
CA ALA A 444 -7.38 -1.25 6.86
C ALA A 444 -8.87 -1.45 7.15
N PHE A 445 -9.74 -0.70 6.47
CA PHE A 445 -11.20 -0.86 6.56
C PHE A 445 -11.64 -2.27 6.15
N ILE A 446 -11.17 -2.77 5.01
CA ILE A 446 -11.44 -4.14 4.56
C ILE A 446 -10.94 -5.15 5.60
N ALA A 447 -9.70 -5.01 6.09
CA ALA A 447 -9.12 -5.98 7.03
C ALA A 447 -9.87 -6.04 8.37
N GLN A 448 -10.36 -4.91 8.87
CA GLN A 448 -11.14 -4.84 10.12
C GLN A 448 -12.50 -5.50 9.99
N ASN A 449 -13.16 -5.36 8.83
CA ASN A 449 -14.53 -5.82 8.65
C ASN A 449 -14.61 -7.24 8.06
N LEU A 450 -13.74 -7.61 7.11
CA LEU A 450 -13.87 -8.85 6.32
C LEU A 450 -13.91 -10.14 7.17
N LEU A 451 -13.25 -10.17 8.33
CA LEU A 451 -13.23 -11.35 9.20
C LEU A 451 -14.61 -11.67 9.82
N TRP A 452 -15.46 -10.64 9.95
CA TRP A 452 -16.79 -10.74 10.53
C TRP A 452 -17.90 -10.87 9.48
N LEU A 453 -17.61 -10.55 8.21
CA LEU A 453 -18.58 -10.68 7.13
C LEU A 453 -18.64 -12.13 6.62
N PRO A 454 -19.84 -12.72 6.47
CA PRO A 454 -19.98 -14.01 5.81
C PRO A 454 -19.57 -13.87 4.35
N ASN A 455 -18.39 -14.38 3.97
CA ASN A 455 -17.91 -14.24 2.59
C ASN A 455 -18.54 -15.27 1.66
N GLU A 456 -18.99 -16.41 2.19
CA GLU A 456 -19.64 -17.48 1.42
C GLU A 456 -20.73 -18.18 2.24
N ARG A 457 -21.63 -18.89 1.55
CA ARG A 457 -22.65 -19.72 2.21
C ARG A 457 -21.95 -20.89 2.91
N PRO A 458 -22.43 -21.33 4.08
CA PRO A 458 -21.81 -22.45 4.77
C PRO A 458 -21.83 -23.72 3.92
N VAL A 459 -20.72 -24.47 3.90
CA VAL A 459 -20.56 -25.70 3.10
C VAL A 459 -21.68 -26.72 3.36
N TRP A 460 -22.24 -26.76 4.57
CA TRP A 460 -23.35 -27.66 4.91
C TRP A 460 -24.73 -27.21 4.36
N SER A 461 -24.84 -26.00 3.80
CA SER A 461 -26.09 -25.49 3.21
C SER A 461 -26.37 -26.07 1.82
N GLN A 462 -25.37 -26.69 1.18
CA GLN A 462 -25.52 -27.33 -0.12
C GLN A 462 -25.25 -28.84 0.00
N SER A 463 -25.92 -29.64 -0.82
CA SER A 463 -25.70 -31.09 -0.84
C SER A 463 -24.28 -31.43 -1.30
N ILE A 464 -23.72 -32.53 -0.79
CA ILE A 464 -22.39 -33.06 -1.16
C ILE A 464 -22.29 -33.25 -2.69
N ASP A 465 -23.40 -33.62 -3.35
CA ASP A 465 -23.47 -33.79 -4.81
C ASP A 465 -23.18 -32.51 -5.59
N LYS A 466 -23.55 -31.33 -5.06
CA LYS A 466 -23.26 -30.04 -5.70
C LYS A 466 -21.77 -29.70 -5.62
N HIS A 467 -21.15 -29.96 -4.48
CA HIS A 467 -19.70 -29.76 -4.30
C HIS A 467 -18.90 -30.70 -5.20
N TRP A 468 -19.33 -31.96 -5.33
CA TRP A 468 -18.71 -32.93 -6.24
C TRP A 468 -18.90 -32.52 -7.71
N GLY A 469 -20.10 -32.07 -8.08
CA GLY A 469 -20.38 -31.54 -9.41
C GLY A 469 -19.51 -30.33 -9.76
N GLY A 470 -19.35 -29.37 -8.84
CA GLY A 470 -18.47 -28.21 -9.00
C GLY A 470 -17.01 -28.60 -9.17
N LEU A 471 -16.53 -29.59 -8.41
CA LEU A 471 -15.18 -30.14 -8.56
C LEU A 471 -14.96 -30.77 -9.93
N VAL A 472 -15.91 -31.59 -10.41
CA VAL A 472 -15.84 -32.21 -11.74
C VAL A 472 -15.87 -31.15 -12.83
N ALA A 473 -16.72 -30.13 -12.70
CA ALA A 473 -16.77 -29.01 -13.63
C ALA A 473 -15.45 -28.23 -13.66
N THR A 474 -14.81 -28.02 -12.51
CA THR A 474 -13.52 -27.34 -12.41
C THR A 474 -12.40 -28.17 -13.06
N LEU A 475 -12.36 -29.49 -12.81
CA LEU A 475 -11.41 -30.39 -13.46
C LEU A 475 -11.63 -30.46 -14.98
N ALA A 476 -12.89 -30.39 -15.44
CA ALA A 476 -13.21 -30.32 -16.86
C ALA A 476 -12.78 -28.98 -17.48
N ALA A 477 -12.89 -27.87 -16.74
CA ALA A 477 -12.47 -26.54 -17.17
C ALA A 477 -10.94 -26.42 -17.36
N ILE A 478 -10.16 -27.24 -16.66
CA ILE A 478 -8.69 -27.30 -16.77
C ILE A 478 -8.22 -27.84 -18.14
N LYS A 479 -9.13 -28.36 -18.99
CA LYS A 479 -8.87 -28.80 -20.39
C LYS A 479 -7.47 -29.39 -20.56
N VAL A 480 -7.28 -30.60 -20.04
CA VAL A 480 -5.98 -31.30 -19.99
C VAL A 480 -5.27 -31.35 -21.36
N ASP A 481 -6.03 -31.38 -22.45
CA ASP A 481 -5.50 -31.32 -23.81
C ASP A 481 -4.77 -30.01 -24.12
N ASP A 482 -5.30 -28.87 -23.65
CA ASP A 482 -4.68 -27.56 -23.85
C ASP A 482 -3.40 -27.43 -23.01
N LEU A 483 -3.38 -28.02 -21.80
CA LEU A 483 -2.18 -28.10 -20.97
C LEU A 483 -1.08 -28.94 -21.65
N LEU A 484 -1.43 -30.10 -22.21
CA LEU A 484 -0.47 -30.96 -22.92
C LEU A 484 0.10 -30.26 -24.16
N ARG A 485 -0.74 -29.54 -24.92
CA ARG A 485 -0.30 -28.75 -26.08
C ARG A 485 0.63 -27.61 -25.68
N ALA A 486 0.26 -26.84 -24.65
CA ALA A 486 1.08 -25.74 -24.14
C ALA A 486 2.44 -26.25 -23.63
N GLN A 487 2.46 -27.42 -22.98
CA GLN A 487 3.70 -28.07 -22.54
C GLN A 487 4.57 -28.50 -23.72
N LEU A 488 4.00 -29.14 -24.74
CA LEU A 488 4.72 -29.55 -25.95
C LEU A 488 5.31 -28.35 -26.71
N GLU A 489 4.55 -27.27 -26.82
CA GLU A 489 4.99 -26.04 -27.47
C GLU A 489 6.11 -25.35 -26.67
N ALA A 490 5.96 -25.25 -25.35
CA ALA A 490 6.99 -24.70 -24.48
C ALA A 490 8.27 -25.56 -24.49
N LEU A 491 8.14 -26.89 -24.55
CA LEU A 491 9.26 -27.83 -24.69
C LEU A 491 10.00 -27.62 -26.02
N ARG A 492 9.28 -27.32 -27.11
CA ARG A 492 9.87 -27.01 -28.42
C ARG A 492 10.60 -25.68 -28.40
N ASN A 493 10.01 -24.65 -27.79
CA ASN A 493 10.59 -23.32 -27.69
C ASN A 493 11.83 -23.28 -26.77
N HIS A 494 11.86 -24.13 -25.75
CA HIS A 494 12.96 -24.22 -24.77
C HIS A 494 13.67 -25.59 -24.79
N ALA A 495 13.84 -26.17 -25.98
CA ALA A 495 14.35 -27.53 -26.16
C ALA A 495 15.71 -27.79 -25.50
N LEU A 496 16.62 -26.81 -25.51
CA LEU A 496 17.92 -26.92 -24.84
C LEU A 496 17.79 -27.03 -23.32
N GLN A 497 16.95 -26.18 -22.70
CA GLN A 497 16.73 -26.19 -21.25
C GLN A 497 16.03 -27.48 -20.82
N ALA A 498 14.99 -27.89 -21.56
CA ALA A 498 14.30 -29.15 -21.34
C ALA A 498 15.25 -30.36 -21.47
N GLY A 499 16.11 -30.37 -22.48
CA GLY A 499 17.12 -31.40 -22.69
C GLY A 499 18.12 -31.52 -21.53
N VAL A 500 18.59 -30.39 -20.99
CA VAL A 500 19.46 -30.37 -19.81
C VAL A 500 18.76 -30.94 -18.57
N VAL A 501 17.52 -30.55 -18.31
CA VAL A 501 16.74 -31.06 -17.15
C VAL A 501 16.49 -32.56 -17.28
N VAL A 502 16.08 -33.04 -18.46
CA VAL A 502 15.86 -34.47 -18.71
C VAL A 502 17.18 -35.24 -18.60
N GLY A 503 18.28 -34.72 -19.17
CA GLY A 503 19.61 -35.32 -19.05
C GLY A 503 20.06 -35.42 -17.60
N LEU A 504 19.87 -34.37 -16.81
CA LEU A 504 20.17 -34.36 -15.38
C LEU A 504 19.30 -35.36 -14.61
N LEU A 505 18.01 -35.48 -14.94
CA LEU A 505 17.10 -36.44 -14.33
C LEU A 505 17.57 -37.88 -14.59
N LEU A 506 17.86 -38.20 -15.85
CA LEU A 506 18.35 -39.52 -16.25
C LEU A 506 19.69 -39.85 -15.60
N LEU A 507 20.60 -38.86 -15.51
CA LEU A 507 21.86 -39.00 -14.78
C LEU A 507 21.61 -39.32 -13.29
N LEU A 508 20.73 -38.58 -12.63
CA LEU A 508 20.40 -38.79 -11.21
C LEU A 508 19.78 -40.17 -10.97
N LEU A 509 18.90 -40.61 -11.86
CA LEU A 509 18.28 -41.94 -11.82
C LEU A 509 19.32 -43.05 -12.08
N GLY A 510 20.22 -42.86 -13.04
CA GLY A 510 21.29 -43.82 -13.37
C GLY A 510 22.34 -43.97 -12.26
N VAL A 511 22.72 -42.86 -11.61
CA VAL A 511 23.70 -42.86 -10.52
C VAL A 511 23.04 -43.16 -9.15
N ARG A 512 21.70 -43.20 -9.07
CA ARG A 512 20.93 -43.42 -7.83
C ARG A 512 21.42 -44.60 -6.99
N ARG A 513 21.71 -45.74 -7.64
CA ARG A 513 22.24 -46.93 -6.95
C ARG A 513 23.61 -46.67 -6.32
N ARG A 514 24.49 -45.94 -7.01
CA ARG A 514 25.82 -45.56 -6.51
C ARG A 514 25.73 -44.53 -5.38
N LEU A 515 24.83 -43.55 -5.49
CA LEU A 515 24.57 -42.57 -4.42
C LEU A 515 24.10 -43.27 -3.15
N HIS A 516 23.16 -44.21 -3.29
CA HIS A 516 22.71 -45.04 -2.18
C HIS A 516 23.83 -45.86 -1.55
N ALA A 517 24.62 -46.57 -2.36
CA ALA A 517 25.73 -47.37 -1.86
C ALA A 517 26.77 -46.52 -1.10
N ARG A 518 27.09 -45.33 -1.61
CA ARG A 518 28.00 -44.39 -0.93
C ARG A 518 27.40 -43.86 0.37
N LEU A 519 26.11 -43.52 0.38
CA LEU A 519 25.44 -43.08 1.60
C LEU A 519 25.44 -44.18 2.67
N GLN A 520 25.16 -45.43 2.28
CA GLN A 520 25.24 -46.58 3.18
C GLN A 520 26.66 -46.82 3.71
N ALA A 521 27.70 -46.72 2.86
CA ALA A 521 29.08 -46.85 3.31
C ALA A 521 29.47 -45.80 4.37
N ILE A 522 28.96 -44.57 4.26
CA ILE A 522 29.16 -43.53 5.28
C ILE A 522 28.45 -43.89 6.59
N VAL A 523 27.21 -44.40 6.49
CA VAL A 523 26.41 -44.84 7.64
C VAL A 523 27.10 -46.01 8.35
N ASP A 524 27.58 -47.01 7.62
CA ASP A 524 28.24 -48.18 8.22
C ASP A 524 29.57 -47.83 8.89
N ALA A 525 30.28 -46.83 8.34
CA ALA A 525 31.52 -46.30 8.93
C ALA A 525 31.30 -45.43 10.18
N SER A 526 30.05 -45.06 10.52
CA SER A 526 29.75 -44.14 11.63
C SER A 526 30.17 -44.66 13.02
N ASN A 527 30.31 -45.97 13.18
CA ASN A 527 30.73 -46.60 14.44
C ASN A 527 32.27 -46.62 14.65
N GLN A 528 33.05 -46.05 13.74
CA GLN A 528 34.52 -46.03 13.85
C GLN A 528 34.99 -44.90 14.78
N ALA A 529 35.99 -45.19 15.64
CA ALA A 529 36.50 -44.26 16.65
C ALA A 529 37.13 -42.95 16.08
N ARG A 530 37.52 -42.93 14.79
CA ARG A 530 38.08 -41.75 14.10
C ARG A 530 37.15 -41.22 12.99
N PHE A 531 35.84 -41.31 13.16
CA PHE A 531 34.88 -40.82 12.17
C PHE A 531 34.84 -39.27 12.10
N PRO A 532 35.16 -38.64 10.96
CA PRO A 532 35.10 -37.19 10.83
C PRO A 532 33.64 -36.70 10.70
N VAL A 533 33.02 -36.38 11.83
CA VAL A 533 31.58 -36.05 11.95
C VAL A 533 31.13 -34.95 10.98
N TRP A 534 31.80 -33.79 10.97
CA TRP A 534 31.37 -32.64 10.15
C TRP A 534 31.48 -32.88 8.65
N LYS A 535 32.61 -33.45 8.19
CA LYS A 535 32.83 -33.75 6.77
C LYS A 535 31.80 -34.77 6.28
N ASN A 536 31.54 -35.81 7.05
CA ASN A 536 30.62 -36.88 6.66
C ASN A 536 29.15 -36.46 6.81
N ALA A 537 28.83 -35.59 7.78
CA ALA A 537 27.52 -34.95 7.87
C ALA A 537 27.21 -34.15 6.60
N LEU A 538 28.12 -33.28 6.15
CA LEU A 538 27.94 -32.49 4.92
C LEU A 538 27.84 -33.38 3.67
N HIS A 539 28.69 -34.41 3.56
CA HIS A 539 28.61 -35.37 2.44
C HIS A 539 27.30 -36.15 2.46
N SER A 540 26.84 -36.60 3.62
CA SER A 540 25.58 -37.34 3.76
C SER A 540 24.37 -36.47 3.42
N LEU A 541 24.39 -35.19 3.79
CA LEU A 541 23.36 -34.22 3.44
C LEU A 541 23.33 -33.99 1.92
N LEU A 542 24.49 -33.81 1.29
CA LEU A 542 24.58 -33.62 -0.16
C LEU A 542 24.09 -34.85 -0.92
N LEU A 543 24.50 -36.06 -0.50
CA LEU A 543 24.02 -37.31 -1.08
C LEU A 543 22.52 -37.50 -0.87
N ALA A 544 21.98 -37.15 0.29
CA ALA A 544 20.55 -37.22 0.58
C ALA A 544 19.75 -36.23 -0.28
N LEU A 545 20.28 -35.02 -0.48
CA LEU A 545 19.67 -34.02 -1.34
C LEU A 545 19.61 -34.50 -2.79
N LEU A 546 20.71 -35.01 -3.36
CA LEU A 546 20.75 -35.56 -4.72
C LEU A 546 19.76 -36.71 -4.89
N LEU A 547 19.55 -37.50 -3.85
CA LEU A 547 18.65 -38.65 -3.88
C LEU A 547 17.16 -38.24 -3.78
N ALA A 548 16.86 -37.15 -3.07
CA ALA A 548 15.52 -36.60 -2.89
C ALA A 548 15.05 -35.76 -4.10
N LEU A 549 16.00 -35.22 -4.88
CA LEU A 549 15.75 -34.26 -5.96
C LEU A 549 14.90 -34.71 -7.16
N PRO A 550 14.84 -35.99 -7.61
CA PRO A 550 14.23 -36.34 -8.90
C PRO A 550 12.77 -35.89 -9.07
N ILE A 551 11.91 -36.14 -8.07
CA ILE A 551 10.48 -35.80 -8.17
C ILE A 551 10.24 -34.28 -8.02
N PRO A 552 10.82 -33.59 -7.02
CA PRO A 552 10.78 -32.12 -6.95
C PRO A 552 11.27 -31.45 -8.23
N MET A 553 12.32 -31.98 -8.87
CA MET A 553 12.84 -31.43 -10.12
C MET A 553 11.82 -31.53 -11.25
N ILE A 554 11.09 -32.65 -11.35
CA ILE A 554 9.99 -32.79 -12.32
C ILE A 554 8.90 -31.74 -12.05
N LEU A 555 8.38 -31.66 -10.83
CA LEU A 555 7.32 -30.71 -10.47
C LEU A 555 7.74 -29.24 -10.71
N PHE A 556 8.97 -28.89 -10.33
CA PHE A 556 9.53 -27.56 -10.53
C PHE A 556 9.68 -27.24 -12.02
N SER A 557 10.23 -28.16 -12.81
CA SER A 557 10.44 -27.95 -14.25
C SER A 557 9.12 -27.80 -15.00
N LEU A 558 8.12 -28.63 -14.69
CA LEU A 558 6.77 -28.52 -15.25
C LEU A 558 6.13 -27.17 -14.88
N GLY A 559 6.29 -26.72 -13.63
CA GLY A 559 5.75 -25.44 -13.18
C GLY A 559 6.41 -24.24 -13.87
N VAL A 560 7.74 -24.22 -13.98
CA VAL A 560 8.46 -23.16 -14.71
C VAL A 560 8.05 -23.11 -16.17
N LEU A 561 7.89 -24.28 -16.80
CA LEU A 561 7.50 -24.38 -18.20
C LEU A 561 6.08 -23.84 -18.43
N LEU A 562 5.11 -24.23 -17.59
CA LEU A 562 3.74 -23.68 -17.61
C LEU A 562 3.71 -22.17 -17.37
N GLY A 563 4.61 -21.64 -16.53
CA GLY A 563 4.68 -20.21 -16.21
C GLY A 563 5.06 -19.32 -17.39
N THR A 564 5.57 -19.89 -18.48
CA THR A 564 5.89 -19.14 -19.72
C THR A 564 4.68 -18.89 -20.63
N SER A 565 3.54 -19.52 -20.34
CA SER A 565 2.30 -19.36 -21.09
C SER A 565 1.56 -18.07 -20.72
N SER A 566 0.88 -17.45 -21.69
CA SER A 566 0.08 -16.23 -21.50
C SER A 566 -1.29 -16.46 -20.84
N GLN A 567 -1.72 -17.71 -20.69
CA GLN A 567 -3.00 -18.04 -20.07
C GLN A 567 -2.95 -17.98 -18.53
N ALA A 568 -3.89 -17.25 -17.92
CA ALA A 568 -3.97 -17.06 -16.47
C ALA A 568 -4.07 -18.38 -15.68
N LEU A 569 -4.81 -19.38 -16.19
CA LEU A 569 -4.95 -20.69 -15.57
C LEU A 569 -3.61 -21.45 -15.48
N HIS A 570 -2.74 -21.29 -16.49
CA HIS A 570 -1.42 -21.94 -16.50
C HIS A 570 -0.50 -21.32 -15.45
N GLY A 571 -0.60 -20.02 -15.20
CA GLY A 571 0.13 -19.34 -14.13
C GLY A 571 -0.25 -19.83 -12.73
N ILE A 572 -1.54 -20.05 -12.48
CA ILE A 572 -2.06 -20.61 -11.22
C ILE A 572 -1.50 -22.02 -10.99
N LEU A 573 -1.59 -22.88 -12.01
CA LEU A 573 -1.10 -24.25 -11.94
C LEU A 573 0.42 -24.31 -11.79
N ALA A 574 1.16 -23.44 -12.50
CA ALA A 574 2.60 -23.30 -12.38
C ALA A 574 3.05 -23.01 -10.95
N ASN A 575 2.43 -22.02 -10.31
CA ASN A 575 2.79 -21.60 -8.95
C ASN A 575 2.52 -22.70 -7.91
N ASN A 576 1.40 -23.42 -8.06
CA ASN A 576 1.06 -24.55 -7.19
C ASN A 576 2.03 -25.73 -7.37
N LEU A 577 2.46 -26.02 -8.60
CA LEU A 577 3.45 -27.08 -8.88
C LEU A 577 4.84 -26.76 -8.32
N ILE A 578 5.29 -25.51 -8.47
CA ILE A 578 6.57 -25.05 -7.90
C ILE A 578 6.53 -25.10 -6.37
N SER A 579 5.42 -24.66 -5.77
CA SER A 579 5.23 -24.73 -4.31
C SER A 579 5.23 -26.18 -3.81
N ALA A 580 4.53 -27.07 -4.52
CA ALA A 580 4.51 -28.50 -4.20
C ALA A 580 5.91 -29.14 -4.34
N ALA A 581 6.73 -28.70 -5.31
CA ALA A 581 8.09 -29.19 -5.49
C ALA A 581 8.95 -28.94 -4.22
N TRP A 582 8.86 -27.76 -3.63
CA TRP A 582 9.60 -27.43 -2.40
C TRP A 582 9.14 -28.26 -1.19
N VAL A 583 7.82 -28.41 -1.01
CA VAL A 583 7.27 -29.24 0.07
C VAL A 583 7.67 -30.70 -0.12
N TRP A 584 7.61 -31.21 -1.36
CA TRP A 584 8.03 -32.56 -1.71
C TRP A 584 9.51 -32.78 -1.45
N LEU A 585 10.37 -31.80 -1.75
CA LEU A 585 11.82 -31.87 -1.50
C LEU A 585 12.11 -32.07 -0.02
N ASN A 586 11.49 -31.26 0.85
CA ASN A 586 11.68 -31.37 2.29
C ASN A 586 11.20 -32.72 2.84
N ALA A 587 10.01 -33.16 2.42
CA ALA A 587 9.44 -34.43 2.84
C ALA A 587 10.25 -35.64 2.35
N SER A 588 10.72 -35.61 1.10
CA SER A 588 11.56 -36.67 0.53
C SER A 588 12.97 -36.69 1.13
N LEU A 589 13.56 -35.54 1.44
CA LEU A 589 14.82 -35.45 2.17
C LEU A 589 14.71 -36.10 3.55
N PHE A 590 13.62 -35.81 4.27
CA PHE A 590 13.34 -36.47 5.55
C PHE A 590 13.21 -38.00 5.39
N LEU A 591 12.47 -38.48 4.38
CA LEU A 591 12.32 -39.92 4.12
C LEU A 591 13.65 -40.63 3.78
N VAL A 592 14.59 -39.93 3.14
CA VAL A 592 15.94 -40.45 2.90
C VAL A 592 16.69 -40.64 4.22
N PHE A 593 16.62 -39.67 5.13
CA PHE A 593 17.25 -39.79 6.46
C PHE A 593 16.60 -40.85 7.34
N ALA A 594 15.27 -40.95 7.30
CA ALA A 594 14.47 -41.86 8.12
C ALA A 594 14.39 -43.30 7.58
N ARG A 595 15.18 -43.65 6.55
CA ARG A 595 15.22 -44.99 5.96
C ARG A 595 15.68 -46.03 7.00
N GLN A 596 15.24 -47.28 6.83
CA GLN A 596 15.76 -48.42 7.60
C GLN A 596 17.28 -48.53 7.45
N GLY A 597 18.00 -48.61 8.57
CA GLY A 597 19.46 -48.57 8.59
C GLY A 597 20.04 -47.26 8.05
N GLY A 598 19.25 -46.17 8.08
CA GLY A 598 19.64 -44.85 7.61
C GLY A 598 20.34 -44.01 8.68
N LEU A 599 20.60 -42.75 8.32
CA LEU A 599 21.31 -41.79 9.16
C LEU A 599 20.61 -41.57 10.51
N ALA A 600 19.27 -41.45 10.52
CA ALA A 600 18.48 -41.22 11.73
C ALA A 600 18.57 -42.36 12.76
N GLU A 601 18.64 -43.60 12.28
CA GLU A 601 18.72 -44.78 13.13
C GLU A 601 20.15 -44.97 13.69
N LYS A 602 21.17 -44.87 12.82
CA LYS A 602 22.55 -45.22 13.17
C LYS A 602 23.35 -44.08 13.80
N MET A 603 23.18 -42.84 13.33
CA MET A 603 23.93 -41.69 13.85
C MET A 603 23.19 -40.97 14.98
N PHE A 604 21.85 -40.93 14.94
CA PHE A 604 21.04 -40.24 15.94
C PHE A 604 20.34 -41.17 16.94
N GLY A 605 20.41 -42.49 16.75
CA GLY A 605 19.89 -43.47 17.71
C GLY A 605 18.35 -43.54 17.80
N TRP A 606 17.64 -43.07 16.78
CA TRP A 606 16.18 -43.06 16.80
C TRP A 606 15.61 -44.48 16.73
N SER A 607 14.53 -44.75 17.47
CA SER A 607 13.95 -46.09 17.47
C SER A 607 13.38 -46.49 16.08
N PRO A 608 13.63 -47.72 15.59
CA PRO A 608 13.12 -48.17 14.29
C PRO A 608 11.59 -48.12 14.18
N ARG A 609 10.90 -48.33 15.31
CA ARG A 609 9.43 -48.26 15.40
C ARG A 609 8.91 -46.82 15.26
N ALA A 610 9.58 -45.84 15.87
CA ALA A 610 9.22 -44.42 15.69
C ALA A 610 9.47 -43.96 14.24
N LEU A 611 10.61 -44.34 13.66
CA LEU A 611 10.92 -44.04 12.25
C LEU A 611 9.94 -44.70 11.27
N ALA A 612 9.45 -45.91 11.56
CA ALA A 612 8.43 -46.56 10.73
C ALA A 612 7.09 -45.80 10.77
N ALA A 613 6.65 -45.36 11.95
CA ALA A 613 5.44 -44.56 12.09
C ALA A 613 5.56 -43.23 11.33
N LEU A 614 6.71 -42.55 11.48
CA LEU A 614 6.96 -41.26 10.84
C LEU A 614 7.06 -41.41 9.31
N ARG A 615 7.74 -42.45 8.80
CA ARG A 615 7.72 -42.77 7.35
C ARG A 615 6.31 -42.97 6.82
N SER A 616 5.47 -43.72 7.53
CA SER A 616 4.07 -43.94 7.10
C SER A 616 3.27 -42.63 7.04
N ALA A 617 3.49 -41.72 7.99
CA ALA A 617 2.87 -40.40 8.02
C ALA A 617 3.34 -39.52 6.84
N PHE A 618 4.65 -39.50 6.56
CA PHE A 618 5.21 -38.75 5.44
C PHE A 618 4.78 -39.30 4.08
N TYR A 619 4.68 -40.62 3.92
CA TYR A 619 4.13 -41.20 2.69
C TYR A 619 2.65 -40.83 2.49
N LEU A 620 1.85 -40.86 3.56
CA LEU A 620 0.45 -40.43 3.51
C LEU A 620 0.35 -38.93 3.16
N PHE A 621 1.22 -38.10 3.74
CA PHE A 621 1.32 -36.68 3.42
C PHE A 621 1.71 -36.43 1.95
N LEU A 622 2.76 -37.09 1.46
CA LEU A 622 3.25 -36.93 0.09
C LEU A 622 2.24 -37.40 -0.96
N TYR A 623 1.62 -38.58 -0.76
CA TYR A 623 0.75 -39.18 -1.78
C TYR A 623 -0.71 -38.79 -1.69
N ILE A 624 -1.19 -38.30 -0.53
CA ILE A 624 -2.59 -37.89 -0.36
C ILE A 624 -2.70 -36.39 -0.09
N ALA A 625 -1.98 -35.86 0.89
CA ALA A 625 -2.14 -34.45 1.27
C ALA A 625 -1.65 -33.49 0.18
N ILE A 626 -0.48 -33.71 -0.42
CA ILE A 626 0.05 -32.81 -1.46
C ILE A 626 -0.82 -32.77 -2.73
N PRO A 627 -1.25 -33.90 -3.33
CA PRO A 627 -2.15 -33.83 -4.49
C PRO A 627 -3.49 -33.17 -4.15
N LEU A 628 -4.03 -33.46 -2.97
CA LEU A 628 -5.28 -32.85 -2.50
C LEU A 628 -5.12 -31.33 -2.31
N ASP A 629 -3.98 -30.89 -1.77
CA ASP A 629 -3.59 -29.51 -1.59
C ASP A 629 -3.49 -28.75 -2.92
N ILE A 630 -2.87 -29.35 -3.94
CA ILE A 630 -2.80 -28.78 -5.29
C ILE A 630 -4.21 -28.60 -5.88
N ILE A 631 -5.05 -29.63 -5.82
CA ILE A 631 -6.42 -29.57 -6.38
C ILE A 631 -7.28 -28.56 -5.60
N ALA A 632 -7.17 -28.53 -4.27
CA ALA A 632 -7.87 -27.55 -3.42
C ALA A 632 -7.46 -26.12 -3.74
N SER A 633 -6.16 -25.84 -3.91
CA SER A 633 -5.68 -24.52 -4.29
C SER A 633 -6.19 -24.10 -5.66
N ILE A 634 -6.08 -24.97 -6.67
CA ILE A 634 -6.55 -24.66 -8.03
C ILE A 634 -8.04 -24.36 -8.02
N THR A 635 -8.85 -25.17 -7.34
CA THR A 635 -10.30 -24.98 -7.27
C THR A 635 -10.69 -23.70 -6.53
N LEU A 636 -10.00 -23.34 -5.45
CA LEU A 636 -10.22 -22.07 -4.75
C LEU A 636 -9.82 -20.85 -5.59
N GLU A 637 -8.68 -20.91 -6.27
CA GLU A 637 -8.23 -19.83 -7.15
C GLU A 637 -9.15 -19.69 -8.38
N LEU A 638 -9.59 -20.79 -9.01
CA LEU A 638 -10.57 -20.73 -10.10
C LEU A 638 -11.93 -20.23 -9.65
N ALA A 639 -12.42 -20.66 -8.48
CA ALA A 639 -13.70 -20.20 -7.95
C ALA A 639 -13.69 -18.67 -7.74
N SER A 640 -12.56 -18.11 -7.29
CA SER A 640 -12.38 -16.67 -7.17
C SER A 640 -12.41 -15.93 -8.52
N VAL A 641 -11.91 -16.56 -9.59
CA VAL A 641 -11.86 -15.98 -10.94
C VAL A 641 -13.20 -16.13 -11.67
N GLN A 642 -13.87 -17.26 -11.52
CA GLN A 642 -15.11 -17.61 -12.24
C GLN A 642 -16.39 -17.29 -11.45
N ARG A 643 -16.27 -16.79 -10.21
CA ARG A 643 -17.40 -16.55 -9.29
C ARG A 643 -18.28 -17.80 -9.12
N ASP A 644 -17.66 -18.97 -9.01
CA ASP A 644 -18.38 -20.23 -8.84
C ASP A 644 -18.83 -20.38 -7.37
N GLU A 645 -20.15 -20.38 -7.14
CA GLU A 645 -20.78 -20.52 -5.81
C GLU A 645 -20.88 -21.98 -5.33
N SER A 646 -20.30 -22.93 -6.08
CA SER A 646 -20.41 -24.37 -5.80
C SER A 646 -19.68 -24.83 -4.53
N GLY A 647 -18.76 -24.02 -3.97
CA GLY A 647 -18.03 -24.32 -2.73
C GLY A 647 -17.07 -25.51 -2.81
N GLY A 648 -16.80 -26.07 -4.00
CA GLY A 648 -16.02 -27.30 -4.17
C GLY A 648 -14.59 -27.21 -3.64
N GLY A 649 -13.93 -26.06 -3.80
CA GLY A 649 -12.57 -25.85 -3.28
C GLY A 649 -12.50 -25.79 -1.76
N GLN A 650 -13.54 -25.25 -1.10
CA GLN A 650 -13.63 -25.23 0.36
C GLN A 650 -13.82 -26.63 0.94
N PHE A 651 -14.63 -27.46 0.27
CA PHE A 651 -14.81 -28.85 0.67
C PHE A 651 -13.49 -29.64 0.63
N LEU A 652 -12.70 -29.46 -0.44
CA LEU A 652 -11.37 -30.09 -0.53
C LEU A 652 -10.39 -29.58 0.53
N LEU A 653 -10.46 -28.29 0.87
CA LEU A 653 -9.67 -27.73 1.96
C LEU A 653 -10.05 -28.36 3.31
N ILE A 654 -11.35 -28.53 3.60
CA ILE A 654 -11.82 -29.22 4.80
C ILE A 654 -11.33 -30.67 4.82
N LEU A 655 -11.41 -31.37 3.68
CA LEU A 655 -10.90 -32.73 3.54
C LEU A 655 -9.39 -32.79 3.78
N LEU A 656 -8.62 -31.82 3.26
CA LEU A 656 -7.18 -31.71 3.49
C LEU A 656 -6.87 -31.53 4.98
N LEU A 657 -7.58 -30.63 5.65
CA LEU A 657 -7.44 -30.41 7.10
C LEU A 657 -7.79 -31.67 7.89
N ALA A 658 -8.82 -32.42 7.49
CA ALA A 658 -9.17 -33.68 8.11
C ALA A 658 -8.07 -34.75 7.93
N VAL A 659 -7.49 -34.85 6.73
CA VAL A 659 -6.36 -35.76 6.44
C VAL A 659 -5.13 -35.38 7.26
N LEU A 660 -4.79 -34.10 7.34
CA LEU A 660 -3.67 -33.62 8.17
C LEU A 660 -3.91 -33.90 9.65
N THR A 661 -5.13 -33.66 10.14
CA THR A 661 -5.52 -33.98 11.52
C THR A 661 -5.39 -35.48 11.80
N PHE A 662 -5.79 -36.33 10.86
CA PHE A 662 -5.62 -37.77 10.97
C PHE A 662 -4.14 -38.20 11.01
N ILE A 663 -3.30 -37.64 10.12
CA ILE A 663 -1.84 -37.90 10.09
C ILE A 663 -1.20 -37.52 11.42
N ILE A 664 -1.46 -36.29 11.89
CA ILE A 664 -0.88 -35.74 13.12
C ILE A 664 -1.41 -36.50 14.34
N GLY A 665 -2.72 -36.76 14.41
CA GLY A 665 -3.35 -37.50 15.50
C GLY A 665 -2.84 -38.94 15.60
N ARG A 666 -2.59 -39.60 14.47
CA ARG A 666 -1.93 -40.92 14.45
C ARG A 666 -0.51 -40.86 14.99
N LEU A 667 0.23 -39.79 14.70
CA LEU A 667 1.63 -39.61 15.13
C LEU A 667 1.74 -39.26 16.63
N LEU A 668 0.86 -38.38 17.12
CA LEU A 668 0.82 -37.88 18.50
C LEU A 668 0.02 -38.75 19.48
N ARG A 669 -0.46 -39.92 19.03
CA ARG A 669 -1.22 -40.84 19.91
C ARG A 669 -0.36 -41.20 21.14
N PRO A 670 -0.86 -41.07 22.38
CA PRO A 670 -0.07 -41.29 23.61
C PRO A 670 0.58 -42.67 23.71
N GLY A 671 -0.08 -43.70 23.16
CA GLY A 671 0.45 -45.07 23.08
C GLY A 671 1.31 -45.37 21.85
N GLY A 672 1.48 -44.39 20.94
CA GLY A 672 2.18 -44.53 19.68
C GLY A 672 3.69 -44.68 19.84
N ALA A 673 4.34 -45.32 18.87
CA ALA A 673 5.78 -45.59 18.90
C ALA A 673 6.62 -44.31 18.98
N PHE A 674 6.15 -43.21 18.38
CA PHE A 674 6.82 -41.93 18.40
C PHE A 674 6.79 -41.28 19.81
N VAL A 675 5.61 -41.09 20.40
CA VAL A 675 5.46 -40.49 21.74
C VAL A 675 6.15 -41.32 22.82
N LYS A 676 6.11 -42.66 22.71
CA LYS A 676 6.84 -43.55 23.63
C LYS A 676 8.35 -43.35 23.55
N HIS A 677 8.90 -43.23 22.35
CA HIS A 677 10.34 -42.95 22.17
C HIS A 677 10.71 -41.54 22.67
N TRP A 678 9.84 -40.56 22.44
CA TRP A 678 10.06 -39.21 22.96
C TRP A 678 10.08 -39.16 24.48
N ARG A 679 9.07 -39.74 25.17
CA ARG A 679 9.05 -39.83 26.63
C ARG A 679 10.24 -40.62 27.20
N ALA A 680 10.70 -41.64 26.48
CA ALA A 680 11.86 -42.42 26.92
C ALA A 680 13.20 -41.67 26.75
N SER A 681 13.27 -40.69 25.84
CA SER A 681 14.48 -39.87 25.61
C SER A 681 14.46 -38.55 26.40
N HIS A 682 13.30 -38.13 26.90
CA HIS A 682 13.09 -36.92 27.70
C HIS A 682 12.21 -37.27 28.91
N PRO A 683 12.79 -37.92 29.96
CA PRO A 683 12.05 -38.34 31.15
C PRO A 683 11.52 -37.17 31.98
#